data_AF-A0A246FLQ0-F1
#
_entry.id   AF-A0A246FLQ0-F1
#
_cell.length_a   1.000
_cell.length_b   1.000
_cell.length_c   1.000
_cell.angle_alpha   90.00
_cell.angle_beta   90.00
_cell.angle_gamma   90.00
#
_symmetry.space_group_name_H-M   'P 1'
#
loop_
_entity.id
_entity.type
_entity.pdbx_description
1 polymer ?
#
loop_
_entity_poly.entity_id
_entity_poly.type
_entity_poly.pdbx_seq_one_letter_code
_entity_poly.pdbx_strand_id
1 'polypeptide(L)'
;MPARSGPRAFSLLSMTTLVALMGRAGRLLLAGGALLLGTATAGQAQRVLWADAAQMPAAARPTTQALTHFRTVDFQLEAVGAVLRTAPAERTANRGAGTVISLPLPDGTAQRFRVKQVPTLAPALAARYPGIRTYMAQGLDDATATARLDITPEGFHAQILAAGYTVYIDPTGRGSKTHLVFERRNMLMPAFVCAVPASDGTEPEVRLTDAQRAAAANGSTLRTYRLALAATAEYSAFHGGTKASVMAAMATSMNRVNGIYEREVAVRMVIVANNDKLIFFDAATDPYTNDSGSAMLGQNQRTVDDSIGTANYDIGHVFSTNGGGVAQRPAVCIADRKARGVTGTRNPIGDAFDVDYVAHEMGHQFGGDHTFNSTTNSCGGSNRSANSAYEPGSGTTIMAYAGICGTDNLQPNSDPYFHSRSFDQIVAHITGAGNCAVATATGNAAPVVDAGRNYAIPVSTPFTLTGAATDANNDALTYSWEQYNLGPAGAPNAPSGDAPIFRTFSPSTSPARTFPRLADILNNTQTRGELLPSYGRRLIFRLVARDNRAGGGGVDYDSMHVVVVPTAGPFVLTAPNSGATTWLVGAPQQVSWDVANTTQVPIGAASVDILLSTDGGLTFPTTLLAGTPNDGYENVTLPAGVAATSLARIKVQATGGIFFDVSDQNFKIEVPTGPTFFLQGPNGPASALSICPGNSATLALTVGQLQDFAGSVTLSALNLPTGLTVAYANSTVAAGAGTTATISAAAGTAAGTYIIQLAGSSGGVVRTLDVRVVVRPLLTQAVTITAPTATSGPTTLRPVISWSSVPASSGYDVQLALDAGFTSGVITQTGLLANSFVPPTELRPNTTYYVRVRAVGECGPAPYSAVVSFTTGSQTCQTIAATNVPQTISATAAATVTSVIPVTNPNRVSNIRVRNLAITHPDVSELEISLTNPAGRRAVLFLRTCPGTGNLNLSFDDAATAPPACPLVGGSTVRPVNSLGELLNDPATGNWTLTIIDNKPGNGGTLTGWALELCTLDEVPAAPQSLTALAPVVAGNVADIDLLWLDRSTNETGFELERSRVGSTGFVKIATLPANTVFYTDKVTTNGQFCYRVRAVNATGASAYSNESCQTISVITAAVAAARQGIEVGPNPSAGRFEVRIANDQRGPVTLRVTDAVGRQVLARSLSKTTPTLQTTLDLSDLRTGIYHLHLDLPSGTSVVRLLKQ
;
A
#
# COMPACT_ATOMS: atom_id res chain seq x y z
N MET A 1 28.26 -14.56 58.70
CA MET A 1 27.74 -13.20 58.94
C MET A 1 27.89 -12.38 57.66
N PRO A 2 26.90 -11.52 57.36
CA PRO A 2 26.03 -11.62 56.17
C PRO A 2 25.87 -10.20 55.52
N ALA A 3 24.89 -9.76 54.73
CA ALA A 3 23.46 -10.05 54.51
C ALA A 3 23.03 -9.31 53.20
N ARG A 4 22.29 -9.84 52.22
CA ARG A 4 20.91 -10.40 52.11
C ARG A 4 19.89 -9.41 51.50
N SER A 5 19.39 -9.79 50.32
CA SER A 5 17.96 -9.91 49.90
C SER A 5 16.98 -8.72 49.99
N GLY A 6 16.44 -8.33 48.84
CA GLY A 6 15.08 -8.75 48.42
C GLY A 6 13.84 -7.92 48.83
N PRO A 7 12.69 -8.17 48.17
CA PRO A 7 11.63 -7.19 47.82
C PRO A 7 10.25 -7.49 48.48
N ARG A 8 9.21 -6.68 48.21
CA ARG A 8 7.73 -6.97 48.19
C ARG A 8 6.92 -5.65 48.25
N ALA A 9 5.95 -5.37 47.35
CA ALA A 9 4.60 -5.94 47.11
C ALA A 9 3.50 -5.33 48.01
N PHE A 10 2.36 -4.93 47.41
CA PHE A 10 0.94 -4.87 47.86
C PHE A 10 0.21 -3.92 46.87
N SER A 11 -0.77 -4.25 46.01
CA SER A 11 -1.96 -5.14 46.08
C SER A 11 -2.84 -4.76 47.29
N LEU A 12 -4.17 -4.57 47.25
CA LEU A 12 -5.26 -5.01 46.38
C LEU A 12 -6.53 -4.20 46.76
N LEU A 13 -7.50 -4.05 45.83
CA LEU A 13 -8.99 -4.17 45.98
C LEU A 13 -9.72 -3.46 47.15
N SER A 14 -11.01 -3.10 47.14
CA SER A 14 -12.21 -3.29 46.32
C SER A 14 -13.35 -2.63 47.12
N MET A 15 -14.38 -2.06 46.49
CA MET A 15 -15.77 -2.54 46.60
C MET A 15 -16.80 -1.51 46.16
N THR A 16 -17.71 -2.04 45.35
CA THR A 16 -18.94 -1.52 44.79
C THR A 16 -20.09 -1.48 45.81
N THR A 17 -21.06 -0.60 45.51
CA THR A 17 -22.51 -0.66 45.82
C THR A 17 -23.00 -0.54 47.27
N LEU A 18 -23.76 0.54 47.56
CA LEU A 18 -25.14 0.39 48.04
C LEU A 18 -26.01 1.64 47.75
N VAL A 19 -27.25 1.37 47.38
CA VAL A 19 -28.34 2.29 47.00
C VAL A 19 -29.10 2.78 48.24
N ALA A 20 -29.58 4.03 48.15
CA ALA A 20 -30.71 4.66 48.85
C ALA A 20 -30.64 4.91 50.36
N LEU A 21 -30.86 6.17 50.78
CA LEU A 21 -32.16 6.66 51.25
C LEU A 21 -32.12 8.17 51.55
N MET A 22 -33.17 8.86 51.11
CA MET A 22 -33.91 9.96 51.77
C MET A 22 -33.18 10.95 52.69
N GLY A 23 -33.39 12.25 52.45
CA GLY A 23 -33.28 13.21 53.54
C GLY A 23 -33.34 14.68 53.13
N ARG A 24 -34.56 15.18 52.95
CA ARG A 24 -34.90 16.60 52.74
C ARG A 24 -34.43 17.50 53.89
N ALA A 25 -34.47 18.80 53.56
CA ALA A 25 -34.52 20.00 54.42
C ALA A 25 -33.15 20.49 54.91
N GLY A 26 -32.81 21.78 54.82
CA GLY A 26 -33.61 22.95 54.51
C GLY A 26 -32.99 24.15 55.23
N ARG A 27 -32.58 25.15 54.43
CA ARG A 27 -32.64 26.60 54.67
C ARG A 27 -32.07 27.22 55.96
N LEU A 28 -31.25 28.26 55.69
CA LEU A 28 -31.14 29.57 56.40
C LEU A 28 -30.58 29.49 57.83
N LEU A 29 -29.57 30.27 58.26
CA LEU A 29 -29.47 31.73 58.21
C LEU A 29 -28.05 32.21 58.59
N LEU A 30 -27.75 33.45 58.19
CA LEU A 30 -26.52 34.22 58.41
C LEU A 30 -26.17 34.45 59.89
N ALA A 31 -24.87 34.60 60.20
CA ALA A 31 -24.33 35.77 60.91
C ALA A 31 -22.78 35.79 60.97
N GLY A 32 -22.20 36.91 60.53
CA GLY A 32 -21.14 37.62 61.25
C GLY A 32 -19.68 37.16 61.10
N GLY A 33 -18.82 38.04 60.57
CA GLY A 33 -17.38 37.95 60.81
C GLY A 33 -16.53 38.63 59.73
N ALA A 34 -16.17 39.89 59.97
CA ALA A 34 -15.44 40.75 59.06
C ALA A 34 -13.94 40.39 58.90
N LEU A 35 -13.44 40.70 57.71
CA LEU A 35 -12.10 41.16 57.33
C LEU A 35 -10.86 40.50 57.96
N LEU A 36 -10.14 39.76 57.11
CA LEU A 36 -8.68 39.81 57.03
C LEU A 36 -8.30 39.90 55.55
N LEU A 37 -7.79 41.08 55.16
CA LEU A 37 -7.20 41.37 53.86
C LEU A 37 -5.91 40.56 53.69
N GLY A 38 -6.03 39.40 53.06
CA GLY A 38 -4.92 38.71 52.43
C GLY A 38 -5.03 38.90 50.92
N THR A 39 -4.01 39.49 50.31
CA THR A 39 -3.87 39.63 48.85
C THR A 39 -3.83 38.24 48.21
N ALA A 40 -5.00 37.75 47.78
CA ALA A 40 -5.09 36.59 46.91
C ALA A 40 -4.57 37.00 45.53
N THR A 41 -3.40 36.46 45.17
CA THR A 41 -3.01 36.31 43.76
C THR A 41 -4.18 35.71 43.00
N ALA A 42 -4.67 36.41 41.97
CA ALA A 42 -5.78 35.98 41.14
C ALA A 42 -5.46 34.63 40.48
N GLY A 43 -5.83 33.52 41.12
CA GLY A 43 -5.93 32.23 40.46
C GLY A 43 -6.96 32.36 39.34
N GLN A 44 -6.59 31.96 38.12
CA GLN A 44 -7.48 31.95 36.96
C GLN A 44 -8.67 31.01 37.25
N ALA A 45 -9.76 31.57 37.77
CA ALA A 45 -10.99 30.84 37.98
C ALA A 45 -11.57 30.42 36.61
N GLN A 46 -11.75 29.11 36.45
CA GLN A 46 -12.46 28.45 35.37
C GLN A 46 -13.83 29.11 35.15
N ARG A 47 -14.11 29.62 33.94
CA ARG A 47 -15.41 30.23 33.62
C ARG A 47 -16.25 29.25 32.81
N VAL A 48 -17.07 28.46 33.51
CA VAL A 48 -18.15 27.68 32.92
C VAL A 48 -19.35 28.62 32.76
N LEU A 49 -19.73 28.92 31.52
CA LEU A 49 -20.76 29.91 31.18
C LEU A 49 -21.98 29.27 30.49
N TRP A 50 -22.17 27.99 30.72
CA TRP A 50 -23.26 27.19 30.19
C TRP A 50 -23.70 26.14 31.22
N ALA A 51 -24.90 25.60 31.05
CA ALA A 51 -25.44 24.51 31.85
C ALA A 51 -26.25 23.55 30.97
N ASP A 52 -26.36 22.28 31.36
CA ASP A 52 -27.22 21.32 30.67
C ASP A 52 -28.68 21.78 30.66
N ALA A 53 -29.35 21.56 29.53
CA ALA A 53 -30.75 21.89 29.32
C ALA A 53 -31.55 20.65 28.90
N ALA A 54 -32.88 20.73 28.98
CA ALA A 54 -33.75 19.64 28.57
C ALA A 54 -33.58 19.31 27.07
N GLN A 55 -33.66 18.01 26.74
CA GLN A 55 -33.70 17.54 25.35
C GLN A 55 -34.82 18.23 24.58
N MET A 56 -34.54 18.68 23.36
CA MET A 56 -35.49 19.45 22.55
C MET A 56 -36.10 18.60 21.41
N PRO A 57 -37.42 18.70 21.16
CA PRO A 57 -38.04 18.05 20.01
C PRO A 57 -37.55 18.64 18.68
N ALA A 58 -37.69 17.89 17.57
CA ALA A 58 -37.26 18.35 16.24
C ALA A 58 -37.90 19.69 15.81
N ALA A 59 -39.18 19.90 16.14
CA ALA A 59 -39.90 21.14 15.84
C ALA A 59 -39.33 22.39 16.52
N ALA A 60 -38.53 22.23 17.59
CA ALA A 60 -37.91 23.33 18.34
C ALA A 60 -36.47 23.63 17.88
N ARG A 61 -36.03 23.05 16.76
CA ARG A 61 -34.67 23.19 16.21
C ARG A 61 -34.67 23.64 14.74
N PRO A 62 -35.31 24.77 14.38
CA PRO A 62 -35.47 25.21 12.98
C PRO A 62 -34.17 25.58 12.28
N THR A 63 -33.09 25.83 13.03
CA THR A 63 -31.81 26.35 12.52
C THR A 63 -30.75 25.28 12.28
N THR A 64 -31.05 24.00 12.53
CA THR A 64 -30.10 22.91 12.38
C THR A 64 -30.73 21.76 11.63
N GLN A 65 -29.94 21.08 10.80
CA GLN A 65 -30.40 19.89 10.11
C GLN A 65 -30.72 18.76 11.09
N ALA A 66 -31.38 17.71 10.58
CA ALA A 66 -31.73 16.57 11.40
C ALA A 66 -30.46 15.92 11.99
N LEU A 67 -30.44 15.76 13.31
CA LEU A 67 -29.33 15.17 14.06
C LEU A 67 -29.78 13.82 14.63
N THR A 68 -28.94 12.80 14.49
CA THR A 68 -29.15 11.48 15.10
C THR A 68 -28.77 11.45 16.59
N HIS A 69 -27.80 12.27 17.01
CA HIS A 69 -27.36 12.40 18.39
C HIS A 69 -26.82 13.82 18.68
N PHE A 70 -27.25 14.41 19.80
CA PHE A 70 -26.85 15.75 20.24
C PHE A 70 -27.12 15.97 21.74
N ARG A 71 -26.46 16.97 22.32
CA ARG A 71 -26.67 17.47 23.69
C ARG A 71 -27.24 18.88 23.65
N THR A 72 -28.21 19.19 24.52
CA THR A 72 -28.78 20.54 24.65
C THR A 72 -28.16 21.26 25.85
N VAL A 73 -27.74 22.52 25.66
CA VAL A 73 -27.17 23.36 26.73
C VAL A 73 -27.72 24.79 26.68
N ASP A 74 -27.84 25.45 27.83
CA ASP A 74 -28.16 26.88 27.95
C ASP A 74 -26.88 27.67 28.21
N PHE A 75 -26.58 28.66 27.38
CA PHE A 75 -25.45 29.59 27.54
C PHE A 75 -25.89 30.91 28.22
N GLN A 76 -25.03 31.43 29.09
CA GLN A 76 -25.15 32.78 29.65
C GLN A 76 -24.60 33.81 28.65
N LEU A 77 -25.33 34.09 27.57
CA LEU A 77 -24.85 34.84 26.40
C LEU A 77 -24.19 36.19 26.74
N GLU A 78 -24.77 36.97 27.67
CA GLU A 78 -24.19 38.24 28.09
C GLU A 78 -22.83 38.06 28.79
N ALA A 79 -22.73 37.05 29.66
CA ALA A 79 -21.49 36.71 30.35
C ALA A 79 -20.45 36.18 29.36
N VAL A 80 -20.84 35.31 28.41
CA VAL A 80 -19.97 34.85 27.31
C VAL A 80 -19.42 36.03 26.53
N GLY A 81 -20.29 36.96 26.11
CA GLY A 81 -19.89 38.17 25.40
C GLY A 81 -18.98 39.10 26.22
N ALA A 82 -19.20 39.21 27.53
CA ALA A 82 -18.32 39.98 28.42
C ALA A 82 -16.94 39.34 28.55
N VAL A 83 -16.87 38.01 28.69
CA VAL A 83 -15.60 37.29 28.81
C VAL A 83 -14.82 37.34 27.49
N LEU A 84 -15.45 37.05 26.36
CA LEU A 84 -14.78 37.04 25.06
C LEU A 84 -14.24 38.43 24.68
N ARG A 85 -14.87 39.53 25.08
CA ARG A 85 -14.36 40.89 24.89
C ARG A 85 -13.02 41.16 25.60
N THR A 86 -12.65 40.36 26.59
CA THR A 86 -11.34 40.45 27.27
C THR A 86 -10.24 39.71 26.52
N ALA A 87 -10.57 38.92 25.49
CA ALA A 87 -9.59 38.15 24.74
C ALA A 87 -8.61 39.10 24.03
N PRO A 88 -7.29 38.85 24.13
CA PRO A 88 -6.30 39.67 23.44
C PRO A 88 -6.47 39.53 21.93
N ALA A 89 -6.23 40.61 21.20
CA ALA A 89 -6.08 40.55 19.76
C ALA A 89 -4.85 39.70 19.40
N GLU A 90 -4.93 38.94 18.32
CA GLU A 90 -3.94 37.94 17.90
C GLU A 90 -2.48 38.43 17.82
N ARG A 91 -2.23 39.73 17.66
CA ARG A 91 -0.90 40.36 17.49
C ARG A 91 -0.45 41.26 18.65
N THR A 92 -1.10 41.20 19.81
CA THR A 92 -0.66 41.97 20.99
C THR A 92 0.42 41.22 21.77
N ALA A 93 1.52 41.90 22.12
CA ALA A 93 2.66 41.33 22.88
C ALA A 93 2.35 41.01 24.36
N ASN A 94 1.09 41.12 24.79
CA ASN A 94 0.70 40.98 26.18
C ASN A 94 0.77 39.51 26.62
N ARG A 95 1.76 39.21 27.46
CA ARG A 95 1.95 37.93 28.17
C ARG A 95 1.00 37.75 29.38
N GLY A 96 -0.01 38.61 29.54
CA GLY A 96 -0.98 38.52 30.62
C GLY A 96 -2.02 37.42 30.36
N ALA A 97 -2.19 36.51 31.33
CA ALA A 97 -3.29 35.54 31.51
C ALA A 97 -4.38 35.58 30.42
N GLY A 98 -4.16 34.90 29.29
CA GLY A 98 -5.09 34.87 28.16
C GLY A 98 -6.49 34.39 28.58
N THR A 99 -7.53 34.90 27.92
CA THR A 99 -8.93 34.53 28.19
C THR A 99 -9.13 33.04 27.96
N VAL A 100 -9.55 32.33 29.01
CA VAL A 100 -9.88 30.90 28.95
C VAL A 100 -11.38 30.71 29.15
N ILE A 101 -12.00 29.91 28.28
CA ILE A 101 -13.39 29.50 28.39
C ILE A 101 -13.51 27.98 28.40
N SER A 102 -14.59 27.45 28.97
CA SER A 102 -14.96 26.04 28.87
C SER A 102 -16.07 25.86 27.84
N LEU A 103 -15.91 24.92 26.91
CA LEU A 103 -16.92 24.56 25.91
C LEU A 103 -17.45 23.13 26.18
N PRO A 104 -18.77 22.91 26.11
CA PRO A 104 -19.36 21.58 26.28
C PRO A 104 -19.05 20.67 25.09
N LEU A 105 -18.95 19.37 25.36
CA LEU A 105 -18.83 18.31 24.34
C LEU A 105 -20.10 17.44 24.31
N PRO A 106 -20.37 16.74 23.18
CA PRO A 106 -21.59 15.94 23.00
C PRO A 106 -21.71 14.76 23.97
N ASP A 107 -20.59 14.21 24.43
CA ASP A 107 -20.49 13.04 25.30
C ASP A 107 -20.79 13.33 26.80
N GLY A 108 -21.16 14.57 27.13
CA GLY A 108 -21.39 15.01 28.51
C GLY A 108 -20.19 15.72 29.15
N THR A 109 -19.00 15.64 28.55
CA THR A 109 -17.78 16.28 29.05
C THR A 109 -17.66 17.74 28.58
N ALA A 110 -16.53 18.37 28.86
CA ALA A 110 -16.21 19.74 28.47
C ALA A 110 -14.70 19.95 28.35
N GLN A 111 -14.29 20.90 27.50
CA GLN A 111 -12.89 21.21 27.25
C GLN A 111 -12.59 22.70 27.37
N ARG A 112 -11.41 23.03 27.92
CA ARG A 112 -10.93 24.40 28.07
C ARG A 112 -10.15 24.86 26.85
N PHE A 113 -10.37 26.12 26.48
CA PHE A 113 -9.76 26.76 25.32
C PHE A 113 -9.17 28.12 25.69
N ARG A 114 -7.95 28.39 25.22
CA ARG A 114 -7.33 29.72 25.27
C ARG A 114 -7.72 30.51 24.02
N VAL A 115 -8.37 31.65 24.21
CA VAL A 115 -9.04 32.41 23.16
C VAL A 115 -8.24 33.65 22.76
N LYS A 116 -8.23 33.96 21.46
CA LYS A 116 -7.72 35.20 20.87
C LYS A 116 -8.76 35.81 19.93
N GLN A 117 -8.87 37.13 19.92
CA GLN A 117 -9.72 37.83 18.97
C GLN A 117 -9.06 37.87 17.58
N VAL A 118 -9.85 37.60 16.54
CA VAL A 118 -9.39 37.51 15.13
C VAL A 118 -10.32 38.29 14.20
N PRO A 119 -9.83 38.84 13.08
CA PRO A 119 -10.67 39.55 12.13
C PRO A 119 -11.32 38.61 11.11
N THR A 120 -12.64 38.63 11.00
CA THR A 120 -13.39 38.13 9.82
C THR A 120 -13.92 39.29 8.97
N LEU A 121 -14.14 40.46 9.57
CA LEU A 121 -14.54 41.70 8.91
C LEU A 121 -13.35 42.67 8.85
N ALA A 122 -13.19 43.40 7.75
CA ALA A 122 -12.23 44.49 7.67
C ALA A 122 -12.53 45.55 8.76
N PRO A 123 -11.52 46.28 9.27
CA PRO A 123 -11.68 47.17 10.42
C PRO A 123 -12.84 48.19 10.30
N ALA A 124 -12.99 48.83 9.13
CA ALA A 124 -14.06 49.79 8.89
C ALA A 124 -15.46 49.13 8.84
N LEU A 125 -15.55 47.88 8.39
CA LEU A 125 -16.80 47.13 8.40
C LEU A 125 -17.15 46.66 9.82
N ALA A 126 -16.16 46.15 10.56
CA ALA A 126 -16.32 45.77 11.97
C ALA A 126 -16.78 46.95 12.84
N ALA A 127 -16.28 48.16 12.59
CA ALA A 127 -16.72 49.37 13.29
C ALA A 127 -18.20 49.73 13.01
N ARG A 128 -18.72 49.42 11.81
CA ARG A 128 -20.12 49.63 11.44
C ARG A 128 -21.06 48.55 11.99
N TYR A 129 -20.53 47.35 12.23
CA TYR A 129 -21.27 46.22 12.81
C TYR A 129 -20.61 45.71 14.10
N PRO A 130 -20.54 46.53 15.17
CA PRO A 130 -19.76 46.23 16.39
C PRO A 130 -20.30 45.05 17.21
N GLY A 131 -21.53 44.60 16.90
CA GLY A 131 -22.16 43.42 17.49
C GLY A 131 -21.66 42.09 16.94
N ILE A 132 -20.84 42.10 15.87
CA ILE A 132 -20.25 40.89 15.27
C ILE A 132 -18.80 40.79 15.74
N ARG A 133 -18.46 39.72 16.47
CA ARG A 133 -17.08 39.47 16.93
C ARG A 133 -16.70 38.02 16.76
N THR A 134 -15.52 37.79 16.19
CA THR A 134 -14.99 36.45 15.90
C THR A 134 -13.68 36.21 16.65
N TYR A 135 -13.44 34.93 16.97
CA TYR A 135 -12.32 34.49 17.81
C TYR A 135 -11.77 33.16 17.29
N MET A 136 -10.48 32.94 17.55
CA MET A 136 -9.84 31.63 17.44
C MET A 136 -9.49 31.12 18.84
N ALA A 137 -9.31 29.81 18.99
CA ALA A 137 -8.95 29.18 20.24
C ALA A 137 -8.04 27.97 20.05
N GLN A 138 -7.12 27.76 21.00
CA GLN A 138 -6.32 26.53 21.13
C GLN A 138 -6.81 25.75 22.35
N GLY A 139 -6.96 24.43 22.23
CA GLY A 139 -7.30 23.54 23.32
C GLY A 139 -6.19 23.45 24.39
N LEU A 140 -6.61 23.33 25.65
CA LEU A 140 -5.70 23.18 26.80
C LEU A 140 -5.71 21.77 27.37
N ASP A 141 -6.83 21.07 27.27
CA ASP A 141 -6.98 19.70 27.78
C ASP A 141 -6.70 18.66 26.68
N ASP A 142 -6.99 19.01 25.43
CA ASP A 142 -6.49 18.33 24.22
C ASP A 142 -5.77 19.37 23.36
N ALA A 143 -4.47 19.15 23.16
CA ALA A 143 -3.58 20.06 22.44
C ALA A 143 -3.79 20.02 20.92
N THR A 144 -4.39 18.95 20.37
CA THR A 144 -4.73 18.84 18.95
C THR A 144 -5.97 19.66 18.57
N ALA A 145 -6.76 20.10 19.56
CA ALA A 145 -7.99 20.82 19.33
C ALA A 145 -7.74 22.30 19.01
N THR A 146 -8.32 22.77 17.91
CA THR A 146 -8.48 24.20 17.59
C THR A 146 -9.95 24.54 17.52
N ALA A 147 -10.31 25.80 17.78
CA ALA A 147 -11.70 26.23 17.72
C ALA A 147 -11.89 27.61 17.09
N ARG A 148 -13.05 27.79 16.44
CA ARG A 148 -13.57 29.06 15.95
C ARG A 148 -14.83 29.41 16.68
N LEU A 149 -14.88 30.62 17.23
CA LEU A 149 -16.00 31.11 18.03
C LEU A 149 -16.49 32.42 17.46
N ASP A 150 -17.79 32.65 17.50
CA ASP A 150 -18.36 33.95 17.23
C ASP A 150 -19.51 34.28 18.16
N ILE A 151 -19.64 35.57 18.44
CA ILE A 151 -20.82 36.14 19.07
C ILE A 151 -21.35 37.23 18.14
N THR A 152 -22.58 37.05 17.70
CA THR A 152 -23.28 37.93 16.76
C THR A 152 -24.71 38.18 17.26
N PRO A 153 -25.48 39.09 16.64
CA PRO A 153 -26.91 39.21 16.93
C PRO A 153 -27.70 37.90 16.75
N GLU A 154 -27.17 36.95 15.98
CA GLU A 154 -27.78 35.64 15.74
C GLU A 154 -27.51 34.62 16.86
N GLY A 155 -26.56 34.88 17.76
CA GLY A 155 -26.25 34.03 18.91
C GLY A 155 -24.75 33.75 19.07
N PHE A 156 -24.43 32.72 19.85
CA PHE A 156 -23.08 32.20 20.01
C PHE A 156 -22.90 30.94 19.17
N HIS A 157 -21.81 30.87 18.40
CA HIS A 157 -21.47 29.67 17.64
C HIS A 157 -20.05 29.21 17.99
N ALA A 158 -19.83 27.90 17.93
CA ALA A 158 -18.49 27.33 17.98
C ALA A 158 -18.31 26.17 17.00
N GLN A 159 -17.13 26.09 16.39
CA GLN A 159 -16.61 24.92 15.69
C GLN A 159 -15.33 24.47 16.41
N ILE A 160 -15.25 23.19 16.74
CA ILE A 160 -14.07 22.56 17.35
C ILE A 160 -13.56 21.48 16.41
N LEU A 161 -12.28 21.57 16.06
CA LEU A 161 -11.55 20.70 15.14
C LEU A 161 -10.43 20.00 15.92
N ALA A 162 -10.51 18.68 16.10
CA ALA A 162 -9.57 17.91 16.94
C ALA A 162 -9.23 16.53 16.33
N ALA A 163 -8.35 15.78 16.99
CA ALA A 163 -8.02 14.42 16.57
C ALA A 163 -9.24 13.48 16.62
N GLY A 164 -9.65 12.97 15.45
CA GLY A 164 -10.72 11.98 15.32
C GLY A 164 -12.17 12.50 15.44
N TYR A 165 -12.39 13.79 15.73
CA TYR A 165 -13.74 14.35 15.82
C TYR A 165 -13.85 15.83 15.42
N THR A 166 -15.05 16.25 15.06
CA THR A 166 -15.43 17.65 14.81
C THR A 166 -16.75 17.94 15.49
N VAL A 167 -16.80 19.00 16.29
CA VAL A 167 -17.97 19.39 17.10
C VAL A 167 -18.45 20.78 16.73
N TYR A 168 -19.78 20.93 16.71
CA TYR A 168 -20.46 22.21 16.54
C TYR A 168 -21.31 22.54 17.76
N ILE A 169 -21.38 23.84 18.07
CA ILE A 169 -22.24 24.41 19.12
C ILE A 169 -23.05 25.52 18.48
N ASP A 170 -24.33 25.24 18.22
CA ASP A 170 -25.20 26.12 17.43
C ASP A 170 -26.47 26.48 18.19
N PRO A 171 -26.95 27.73 18.08
CA PRO A 171 -28.17 28.14 18.76
C PRO A 171 -29.38 27.47 18.11
N THR A 172 -30.38 27.10 18.92
CA THR A 172 -31.63 26.47 18.46
C THR A 172 -32.50 27.41 17.61
N GLY A 173 -32.23 28.71 17.68
CA GLY A 173 -32.92 29.77 16.97
C GLY A 173 -32.15 31.07 17.14
N ARG A 174 -32.50 32.11 16.37
CA ARG A 174 -31.80 33.39 16.40
C ARG A 174 -31.80 34.01 17.78
N GLY A 175 -30.61 34.34 18.29
CA GLY A 175 -30.43 34.92 19.62
C GLY A 175 -30.82 33.99 20.77
N SER A 176 -31.07 32.70 20.49
CA SER A 176 -31.44 31.72 21.51
C SER A 176 -30.30 31.52 22.50
N LYS A 177 -30.63 31.51 23.80
CA LYS A 177 -29.68 31.08 24.83
C LYS A 177 -29.46 29.56 24.81
N THR A 178 -30.37 28.80 24.21
CA THR A 178 -30.30 27.33 24.15
C THR A 178 -29.57 26.90 22.87
N HIS A 179 -28.61 26.00 23.02
CA HIS A 179 -27.71 25.54 21.95
C HIS A 179 -27.70 24.01 21.85
N LEU A 180 -27.39 23.52 20.66
CA LEU A 180 -27.17 22.12 20.34
C LEU A 180 -25.66 21.89 20.22
N VAL A 181 -25.16 20.87 20.90
CA VAL A 181 -23.78 20.42 20.88
C VAL A 181 -23.76 19.04 20.23
N PHE A 182 -23.10 18.91 19.08
CA PHE A 182 -23.14 17.67 18.30
C PHE A 182 -21.85 17.44 17.51
N GLU A 183 -21.54 16.18 17.25
CA GLU A 183 -20.49 15.82 16.30
C GLU A 183 -21.02 15.86 14.86
N ARG A 184 -20.17 16.28 13.93
CA ARG A 184 -20.52 16.37 12.50
C ARG A 184 -21.06 15.07 11.91
N ARG A 185 -20.50 13.92 12.29
CA ARG A 185 -20.96 12.59 11.83
C ARG A 185 -22.42 12.26 12.18
N ASN A 186 -23.01 12.96 13.15
CA ASN A 186 -24.40 12.75 13.58
C ASN A 186 -25.38 13.65 12.82
N MET A 187 -24.90 14.53 11.93
CA MET A 187 -25.73 15.38 11.09
C MET A 187 -26.15 14.63 9.83
N LEU A 188 -27.44 14.65 9.51
CA LEU A 188 -27.97 14.11 8.26
C LEU A 188 -27.90 15.19 7.17
N MET A 189 -27.33 14.82 6.02
CA MET A 189 -27.17 15.72 4.87
C MET A 189 -28.54 16.11 4.26
N PRO A 190 -28.72 17.36 3.78
CA PRO A 190 -29.89 17.69 2.97
C PRO A 190 -29.66 17.23 1.52
N ALA A 191 -30.67 17.30 0.65
CA ALA A 191 -30.45 17.12 -0.79
C ALA A 191 -29.55 18.25 -1.33
N PHE A 192 -28.42 17.91 -1.96
CA PHE A 192 -27.45 18.82 -2.55
C PHE A 192 -27.11 18.44 -4.01
N VAL A 193 -26.96 19.46 -4.86
CA VAL A 193 -26.35 19.39 -6.20
C VAL A 193 -25.17 20.36 -6.30
N CYS A 194 -23.97 19.84 -6.59
CA CYS A 194 -22.75 20.58 -6.89
C CYS A 194 -22.40 20.44 -8.37
N ALA A 195 -21.90 21.51 -9.01
CA ALA A 195 -21.49 21.49 -10.41
C ALA A 195 -20.28 22.40 -10.70
N VAL A 196 -19.58 22.11 -11.79
CA VAL A 196 -18.45 22.92 -12.29
C VAL A 196 -18.77 23.59 -13.64
N PRO A 197 -18.30 24.82 -13.90
CA PRO A 197 -18.56 25.54 -15.15
C PRO A 197 -17.77 24.99 -16.35
N ALA A 198 -16.72 24.19 -16.11
CA ALA A 198 -15.95 23.47 -17.10
C ALA A 198 -15.53 22.10 -16.54
N SER A 199 -15.32 21.10 -17.39
CA SER A 199 -14.93 19.75 -16.96
C SER A 199 -13.62 19.76 -16.17
N ASP A 200 -13.60 19.00 -15.08
CA ASP A 200 -12.40 18.83 -14.27
C ASP A 200 -11.31 17.99 -14.96
N GLY A 201 -10.04 18.26 -14.63
CA GLY A 201 -8.92 17.41 -15.02
C GLY A 201 -8.37 17.61 -16.44
N THR A 202 -8.57 18.78 -17.06
CA THR A 202 -7.91 19.14 -18.34
C THR A 202 -6.48 19.66 -18.16
N GLU A 203 -6.09 19.99 -16.93
CA GLU A 203 -4.75 20.47 -16.59
C GLU A 203 -3.76 19.30 -16.39
N PRO A 204 -2.46 19.49 -16.73
CA PRO A 204 -1.41 18.52 -16.43
C PRO A 204 -1.31 18.22 -14.92
N GLU A 205 -0.84 17.02 -14.57
CA GLU A 205 -0.58 16.68 -13.16
C GLU A 205 0.45 17.65 -12.56
N VAL A 206 0.00 18.55 -11.68
CA VAL A 206 0.89 19.38 -10.87
C VAL A 206 1.63 18.48 -9.89
N ARG A 207 2.93 18.28 -10.10
CA ARG A 207 3.85 17.63 -9.13
C ARG A 207 4.75 18.68 -8.52
N LEU A 208 4.55 18.97 -7.23
CA LEU A 208 5.45 19.83 -6.47
C LEU A 208 6.73 19.05 -6.15
N THR A 209 7.88 19.54 -6.63
CA THR A 209 9.20 19.06 -6.20
C THR A 209 9.41 19.29 -4.70
N ASP A 210 10.31 18.53 -4.07
CA ASP A 210 10.63 18.70 -2.65
C ASP A 210 11.09 20.14 -2.35
N ALA A 211 11.81 20.77 -3.30
CA ALA A 211 12.19 22.17 -3.24
C ALA A 211 10.98 23.13 -3.30
N GLN A 212 9.96 22.83 -4.11
CA GLN A 212 8.72 23.60 -4.15
C GLN A 212 7.87 23.41 -2.88
N ARG A 213 7.82 22.21 -2.31
CA ARG A 213 7.13 21.95 -1.03
C ARG A 213 7.84 22.66 0.13
N ALA A 214 9.17 22.61 0.18
CA ALA A 214 9.97 23.34 1.16
C ALA A 214 9.86 24.87 1.00
N ALA A 215 9.83 25.39 -0.23
CA ALA A 215 9.65 26.82 -0.51
C ALA A 215 8.22 27.32 -0.26
N ALA A 216 7.24 26.42 -0.25
CA ALA A 216 5.84 26.72 0.03
C ALA A 216 5.40 26.28 1.43
N ALA A 217 6.34 26.00 2.34
CA ALA A 217 6.10 25.43 3.67
C ALA A 217 4.90 26.07 4.36
N ASN A 218 3.78 25.36 4.29
CA ASN A 218 2.51 25.81 4.79
C ASN A 218 2.58 25.91 6.33
N GLY A 219 1.83 26.83 6.92
CA GLY A 219 1.86 27.08 8.38
C GLY A 219 2.85 28.14 8.82
N SER A 220 4.02 28.28 8.19
CA SER A 220 5.00 29.34 8.53
C SER A 220 4.53 30.77 8.21
N THR A 221 3.65 30.87 7.21
CA THR A 221 3.12 32.12 6.69
C THR A 221 1.60 32.02 6.56
N LEU A 222 0.90 32.91 7.26
CA LEU A 222 -0.54 33.11 7.10
C LEU A 222 -0.80 34.07 5.93
N ARG A 223 -1.56 33.63 4.93
CA ARG A 223 -1.95 34.41 3.76
C ARG A 223 -3.36 34.96 3.94
N THR A 224 -3.49 36.28 4.02
CA THR A 224 -4.78 36.95 4.21
C THR A 224 -5.29 37.54 2.90
N TYR A 225 -6.44 37.08 2.44
CA TYR A 225 -7.14 37.53 1.23
C TYR A 225 -8.34 38.42 1.58
N ARG A 226 -8.58 39.43 0.75
CA ARG A 226 -9.75 40.32 0.83
C ARG A 226 -10.93 39.67 0.09
N LEU A 227 -11.99 39.34 0.82
CA LEU A 227 -13.20 38.70 0.30
C LEU A 227 -14.31 39.72 0.07
N ALA A 228 -14.84 39.78 -1.15
CA ALA A 228 -16.09 40.44 -1.48
C ALA A 228 -17.23 39.40 -1.52
N LEU A 229 -18.11 39.42 -0.54
CA LEU A 229 -19.16 38.42 -0.33
C LEU A 229 -20.54 39.05 -0.57
N ALA A 230 -21.18 38.71 -1.67
CA ALA A 230 -22.52 39.18 -2.01
C ALA A 230 -23.62 38.27 -1.45
N ALA A 231 -24.83 38.82 -1.30
CA ALA A 231 -26.03 38.07 -0.98
C ALA A 231 -27.19 38.49 -1.90
N THR A 232 -27.87 37.50 -2.48
CA THR A 232 -29.12 37.73 -3.21
C THR A 232 -30.21 38.26 -2.28
N ALA A 233 -31.25 38.87 -2.86
CA ALA A 233 -32.40 39.35 -2.10
C ALA A 233 -33.07 38.23 -1.27
N GLU A 234 -33.12 37.01 -1.80
CA GLU A 234 -33.70 35.86 -1.11
C GLU A 234 -32.84 35.37 0.05
N TYR A 235 -31.51 35.35 -0.10
CA TYR A 235 -30.61 35.05 1.01
C TYR A 235 -30.77 36.09 2.11
N SER A 236 -30.86 37.36 1.73
CA SER A 236 -31.07 38.45 2.68
C SER A 236 -32.41 38.33 3.41
N ALA A 237 -33.49 38.01 2.70
CA ALA A 237 -34.81 37.78 3.28
C ALA A 237 -34.78 36.58 4.25
N PHE A 238 -34.17 35.46 3.84
CA PHE A 238 -34.01 34.29 4.69
C PHE A 238 -33.28 34.65 5.99
N HIS A 239 -32.20 35.45 5.89
CA HIS A 239 -31.39 35.91 7.02
C HIS A 239 -31.95 37.16 7.72
N GLY A 240 -33.26 37.41 7.65
CA GLY A 240 -33.97 38.39 8.50
C GLY A 240 -34.13 39.78 7.89
N GLY A 241 -33.73 39.97 6.64
CA GLY A 241 -34.06 41.16 5.85
C GLY A 241 -33.37 42.45 6.29
N THR A 242 -32.30 42.37 7.09
CA THR A 242 -31.50 43.55 7.47
C THR A 242 -30.03 43.35 7.14
N LYS A 243 -29.30 44.43 6.86
CA LYS A 243 -27.85 44.33 6.60
C LYS A 243 -27.09 43.73 7.78
N ALA A 244 -27.52 44.02 9.01
CA ALA A 244 -26.85 43.55 10.22
C ALA A 244 -26.99 42.03 10.41
N SER A 245 -28.20 41.49 10.21
CA SER A 245 -28.45 40.05 10.33
C SER A 245 -27.80 39.26 9.20
N VAL A 246 -27.83 39.77 7.97
CA VAL A 246 -27.12 39.16 6.83
C VAL A 246 -25.60 39.17 7.02
N MET A 247 -25.05 40.29 7.48
CA MET A 247 -23.61 40.39 7.76
C MET A 247 -23.19 39.45 8.91
N ALA A 248 -24.05 39.26 9.91
CA ALA A 248 -23.81 38.31 11.00
C ALA A 248 -23.74 36.86 10.48
N ALA A 249 -24.69 36.45 9.65
CA ALA A 249 -24.70 35.11 9.03
C ALA A 249 -23.47 34.88 8.16
N MET A 250 -23.13 35.84 7.28
CA MET A 250 -21.91 35.80 6.46
C MET A 250 -20.64 35.67 7.31
N ALA A 251 -20.55 36.41 8.42
CA ALA A 251 -19.40 36.36 9.30
C ALA A 251 -19.27 35.01 10.04
N THR A 252 -20.38 34.42 10.49
CA THR A 252 -20.38 33.09 11.13
C THR A 252 -19.91 32.02 10.15
N SER A 253 -20.46 31.98 8.92
CA SER A 253 -20.03 31.05 7.87
C SER A 253 -18.53 31.18 7.57
N MET A 254 -18.06 32.40 7.32
CA MET A 254 -16.65 32.64 7.01
C MET A 254 -15.71 32.38 8.18
N ASN A 255 -16.16 32.53 9.43
CA ASN A 255 -15.35 32.21 10.60
C ASN A 255 -15.04 30.70 10.66
N ARG A 256 -16.02 29.84 10.31
CA ARG A 256 -15.84 28.38 10.22
C ARG A 256 -14.96 27.98 9.05
N VAL A 257 -15.21 28.53 7.86
CA VAL A 257 -14.39 28.29 6.66
C VAL A 257 -12.93 28.68 6.93
N ASN A 258 -12.69 29.83 7.56
CA ASN A 258 -11.34 30.24 7.98
C ASN A 258 -10.73 29.30 9.03
N GLY A 259 -11.52 28.61 9.86
CA GLY A 259 -11.02 27.58 10.78
C GLY A 259 -10.33 26.44 10.04
N ILE A 260 -10.97 25.97 8.97
CA ILE A 260 -10.46 24.90 8.11
C ILE A 260 -9.26 25.37 7.29
N TYR A 261 -9.40 26.50 6.59
CA TYR A 261 -8.37 27.00 5.68
C TYR A 261 -7.09 27.42 6.41
N GLU A 262 -7.19 27.95 7.63
CA GLU A 262 -5.99 28.25 8.43
C GLU A 262 -5.28 27.01 8.93
N ARG A 263 -6.02 25.94 9.22
CA ARG A 263 -5.43 24.66 9.66
C ARG A 263 -4.77 23.92 8.50
N GLU A 264 -5.43 23.86 7.35
CA GLU A 264 -5.00 22.99 6.24
C GLU A 264 -4.05 23.68 5.25
N VAL A 265 -4.20 24.99 5.01
CA VAL A 265 -3.46 25.72 3.95
C VAL A 265 -2.97 27.11 4.40
N ALA A 266 -3.02 27.42 5.71
CA ALA A 266 -2.66 28.72 6.30
C ALA A 266 -3.22 29.93 5.54
N VAL A 267 -4.49 29.85 5.15
CA VAL A 267 -5.23 30.91 4.44
C VAL A 267 -6.33 31.49 5.33
N ARG A 268 -6.46 32.82 5.32
CA ARG A 268 -7.56 33.56 5.92
C ARG A 268 -8.25 34.46 4.89
N MET A 269 -9.57 34.50 4.93
CA MET A 269 -10.40 35.41 4.13
C MET A 269 -11.07 36.45 5.04
N VAL A 270 -10.89 37.73 4.72
CA VAL A 270 -11.45 38.86 5.47
C VAL A 270 -12.41 39.66 4.59
N ILE A 271 -13.65 39.82 5.04
CA ILE A 271 -14.70 40.52 4.30
C ILE A 271 -14.35 42.01 4.16
N VAL A 272 -14.39 42.53 2.93
CA VAL A 272 -13.93 43.88 2.57
C VAL A 272 -14.71 45.01 3.24
N ALA A 273 -14.07 46.18 3.37
CA ALA A 273 -14.60 47.32 4.10
C ALA A 273 -16.02 47.74 3.67
N ASN A 274 -16.34 47.71 2.37
CA ASN A 274 -17.61 48.20 1.79
C ASN A 274 -18.59 47.07 1.38
N ASN A 275 -18.47 45.88 2.00
CA ASN A 275 -19.24 44.69 1.61
C ASN A 275 -20.76 44.84 1.79
N ASP A 276 -21.20 45.76 2.64
CA ASP A 276 -22.61 46.09 2.87
C ASP A 276 -23.32 46.67 1.63
N LYS A 277 -22.59 47.02 0.56
CA LYS A 277 -23.13 47.35 -0.76
C LYS A 277 -23.54 46.13 -1.58
N LEU A 278 -23.04 44.96 -1.24
CA LEU A 278 -23.30 43.70 -1.95
C LEU A 278 -24.45 42.89 -1.32
N ILE A 279 -25.20 43.50 -0.40
CA ILE A 279 -26.37 42.90 0.25
C ILE A 279 -27.62 43.52 -0.38
N PHE A 280 -28.36 42.72 -1.12
CA PHE A 280 -29.59 43.13 -1.82
C PHE A 280 -30.84 42.68 -1.07
N PHE A 281 -31.96 43.39 -1.21
CA PHE A 281 -33.21 43.10 -0.47
C PHE A 281 -34.45 42.99 -1.35
N ASP A 282 -34.36 43.40 -2.61
CA ASP A 282 -35.47 43.40 -3.55
C ASP A 282 -35.13 42.49 -4.73
N ALA A 283 -35.83 41.37 -4.84
CA ALA A 283 -35.62 40.37 -5.89
C ALA A 283 -35.99 40.88 -7.29
N ALA A 284 -36.72 41.99 -7.40
CA ALA A 284 -37.01 42.60 -8.70
C ALA A 284 -35.85 43.45 -9.23
N THR A 285 -34.96 43.91 -8.34
CA THR A 285 -33.89 44.86 -8.68
C THR A 285 -32.48 44.36 -8.33
N ASP A 286 -32.36 43.20 -7.67
CA ASP A 286 -31.05 42.59 -7.43
C ASP A 286 -30.44 42.02 -8.72
N PRO A 287 -29.10 42.01 -8.85
CA PRO A 287 -28.44 41.68 -10.12
C PRO A 287 -28.31 40.17 -10.37
N TYR A 288 -28.98 39.34 -9.58
CA TYR A 288 -28.74 37.91 -9.50
C TYR A 288 -29.93 37.07 -9.94
N THR A 289 -29.64 36.02 -10.72
CA THR A 289 -30.61 34.98 -11.02
C THR A 289 -30.47 33.88 -9.97
N ASN A 290 -31.15 34.07 -8.83
CA ASN A 290 -30.99 33.25 -7.60
C ASN A 290 -31.13 31.73 -7.82
N ASP A 291 -31.85 31.28 -8.85
CA ASP A 291 -32.05 29.88 -9.19
C ASP A 291 -31.00 29.29 -10.17
N SER A 292 -30.05 30.09 -10.66
CA SER A 292 -29.02 29.65 -11.60
C SER A 292 -27.60 30.00 -11.14
N GLY A 293 -26.89 29.03 -10.55
CA GLY A 293 -25.48 29.17 -10.16
C GLY A 293 -24.57 29.57 -11.32
N SER A 294 -24.77 28.96 -12.50
CA SER A 294 -23.98 29.27 -13.70
C SER A 294 -24.13 30.72 -14.18
N ALA A 295 -25.35 31.29 -14.12
CA ALA A 295 -25.58 32.70 -14.45
C ALA A 295 -24.97 33.63 -13.40
N MET A 296 -25.09 33.26 -12.12
CA MET A 296 -24.57 34.01 -10.99
C MET A 296 -23.04 34.16 -11.02
N LEU A 297 -22.28 33.25 -11.63
CA LEU A 297 -20.81 33.42 -11.80
C LEU A 297 -20.47 34.74 -12.50
N GLY A 298 -21.03 34.96 -13.69
CA GLY A 298 -20.76 36.16 -14.48
C GLY A 298 -21.43 37.42 -13.91
N GLN A 299 -22.61 37.27 -13.29
CA GLN A 299 -23.29 38.36 -12.59
C GLN A 299 -22.46 38.84 -11.39
N ASN A 300 -21.97 37.93 -10.55
CA ASN A 300 -21.19 38.27 -9.37
C ASN A 300 -19.88 38.97 -9.73
N GLN A 301 -19.20 38.52 -10.79
CA GLN A 301 -18.01 39.20 -11.29
C GLN A 301 -18.29 40.68 -11.60
N ARG A 302 -19.34 40.98 -12.38
CA ARG A 302 -19.72 42.35 -12.73
C ARG A 302 -20.15 43.15 -11.50
N THR A 303 -21.06 42.60 -10.69
CA THR A 303 -21.61 43.28 -9.51
C THR A 303 -20.52 43.67 -8.52
N VAL A 304 -19.58 42.78 -8.24
CA VAL A 304 -18.46 43.04 -7.33
C VAL A 304 -17.51 44.07 -7.94
N ASP A 305 -17.18 43.97 -9.23
CA ASP A 305 -16.33 44.94 -9.91
C ASP A 305 -16.91 46.36 -9.88
N ASP A 306 -18.21 46.50 -10.16
CA ASP A 306 -18.90 47.80 -10.19
C ASP A 306 -19.07 48.40 -8.79
N SER A 307 -19.35 47.56 -7.78
CA SER A 307 -19.70 48.05 -6.42
C SER A 307 -18.49 48.25 -5.51
N ILE A 308 -17.48 47.37 -5.63
CA ILE A 308 -16.29 47.34 -4.77
C ILE A 308 -15.06 47.85 -5.51
N GLY A 309 -14.96 47.64 -6.82
CA GLY A 309 -13.79 47.95 -7.63
C GLY A 309 -12.77 46.80 -7.64
N THR A 310 -12.29 46.44 -8.83
CA THR A 310 -11.38 45.31 -9.08
C THR A 310 -10.13 45.33 -8.20
N ALA A 311 -9.57 46.48 -7.84
CA ALA A 311 -8.36 46.57 -7.00
C ALA A 311 -8.61 46.27 -5.51
N ASN A 312 -9.86 46.27 -5.05
CA ASN A 312 -10.23 46.30 -3.64
C ASN A 312 -10.59 44.94 -3.05
N TYR A 313 -10.52 43.87 -3.83
CA TYR A 313 -10.78 42.50 -3.40
C TYR A 313 -9.89 41.50 -4.15
N ASP A 314 -9.68 40.33 -3.56
CA ASP A 314 -8.79 39.28 -4.07
C ASP A 314 -9.58 38.01 -4.48
N ILE A 315 -10.71 37.79 -3.79
CA ILE A 315 -11.69 36.73 -4.05
C ILE A 315 -13.09 37.33 -3.90
N GLY A 316 -14.01 36.96 -4.77
CA GLY A 316 -15.43 37.30 -4.66
C GLY A 316 -16.31 36.07 -4.74
N HIS A 317 -17.41 36.08 -3.99
CA HIS A 317 -18.34 34.97 -3.89
C HIS A 317 -19.75 35.50 -3.62
N VAL A 318 -20.81 34.79 -4.03
CA VAL A 318 -22.20 35.15 -3.73
C VAL A 318 -22.93 34.02 -3.01
N PHE A 319 -23.70 34.38 -1.99
CA PHE A 319 -24.62 33.50 -1.29
C PHE A 319 -26.06 33.70 -1.78
N SER A 320 -26.74 32.59 -2.03
CA SER A 320 -28.12 32.52 -2.53
C SER A 320 -28.95 31.50 -1.76
N THR A 321 -30.27 31.46 -1.97
CA THR A 321 -31.14 30.40 -1.41
C THR A 321 -31.39 29.26 -2.40
N ASN A 322 -30.81 29.34 -3.59
CA ASN A 322 -30.92 28.33 -4.64
C ASN A 322 -29.70 28.40 -5.58
N GLY A 323 -29.69 27.60 -6.65
CA GLY A 323 -28.63 27.63 -7.67
C GLY A 323 -27.44 26.70 -7.39
N GLY A 324 -27.42 25.99 -6.26
CA GLY A 324 -26.40 24.99 -5.91
C GLY A 324 -25.04 25.59 -5.58
N GLY A 325 -24.00 24.78 -5.66
CA GLY A 325 -22.60 25.20 -5.57
C GLY A 325 -21.95 25.17 -6.96
N VAL A 326 -21.36 26.30 -7.38
CA VAL A 326 -20.56 26.40 -8.61
C VAL A 326 -19.46 27.46 -8.44
N ALA A 327 -18.23 27.12 -8.79
CA ALA A 327 -17.12 28.06 -8.78
C ALA A 327 -16.18 27.91 -9.99
N GLN A 328 -15.58 29.03 -10.39
CA GLN A 328 -14.51 29.06 -11.37
C GLN A 328 -13.21 28.58 -10.73
N ARG A 329 -12.52 27.65 -11.41
CA ARG A 329 -11.21 27.14 -11.01
C ARG A 329 -10.10 27.50 -12.01
N PRO A 330 -8.90 27.86 -11.54
CA PRO A 330 -8.70 28.69 -10.35
C PRO A 330 -9.23 30.11 -10.61
N ALA A 331 -9.62 30.82 -9.54
CA ALA A 331 -10.18 32.16 -9.63
C ALA A 331 -9.41 33.20 -8.81
N VAL A 332 -8.96 32.85 -7.60
CA VAL A 332 -8.38 33.80 -6.65
C VAL A 332 -7.24 34.61 -7.28
N CYS A 333 -7.29 35.94 -7.13
CA CYS A 333 -6.36 36.93 -7.69
C CYS A 333 -6.37 37.12 -9.22
N ILE A 334 -7.19 36.39 -9.97
CA ILE A 334 -7.21 36.50 -11.44
C ILE A 334 -8.28 37.51 -11.88
N ALA A 335 -7.86 38.65 -12.45
CA ALA A 335 -8.66 39.86 -12.59
C ALA A 335 -10.04 39.68 -13.26
N ASP A 336 -10.16 38.82 -14.28
CA ASP A 336 -11.39 38.62 -15.07
C ASP A 336 -12.35 37.55 -14.52
N ARG A 337 -11.95 36.88 -13.44
CA ARG A 337 -12.69 35.74 -12.89
C ARG A 337 -12.63 35.54 -11.37
N LYS A 338 -11.92 36.38 -10.63
CA LYS A 338 -11.73 36.24 -9.18
C LYS A 338 -12.99 36.38 -8.32
N ALA A 339 -14.09 36.88 -8.87
CA ALA A 339 -15.39 36.92 -8.21
C ALA A 339 -16.39 35.85 -8.71
N ARG A 340 -15.95 34.89 -9.52
CA ARG A 340 -16.82 33.83 -10.05
C ARG A 340 -16.92 32.64 -9.08
N GLY A 341 -17.69 32.80 -8.01
CA GLY A 341 -18.04 31.73 -7.08
C GLY A 341 -19.43 31.93 -6.51
N VAL A 342 -20.18 30.84 -6.37
CA VAL A 342 -21.58 30.83 -5.94
C VAL A 342 -21.82 29.67 -5.00
N THR A 343 -22.52 29.93 -3.89
CA THR A 343 -23.02 28.89 -3.00
C THR A 343 -24.47 29.19 -2.63
N GLY A 344 -25.37 28.25 -2.88
CA GLY A 344 -26.79 28.41 -2.54
C GLY A 344 -27.52 27.14 -2.17
N THR A 345 -28.33 27.22 -1.11
CA THR A 345 -29.23 26.15 -0.65
C THR A 345 -30.52 26.72 -0.13
N ARG A 346 -31.59 25.92 -0.15
CA ARG A 346 -32.91 26.33 0.36
C ARG A 346 -32.87 26.83 1.81
N ASN A 347 -31.99 26.23 2.62
CA ASN A 347 -31.78 26.60 4.02
C ASN A 347 -30.27 26.86 4.22
N PRO A 348 -29.77 28.06 3.88
CA PRO A 348 -28.34 28.36 3.85
C PRO A 348 -27.82 28.69 5.24
N ILE A 349 -27.80 27.67 6.10
CA ILE A 349 -27.44 27.72 7.52
C ILE A 349 -26.71 26.44 7.94
N GLY A 350 -25.87 26.58 8.96
CA GLY A 350 -25.23 25.45 9.63
C GLY A 350 -24.08 24.85 8.83
N ASP A 351 -23.44 23.88 9.45
CA ASP A 351 -22.20 23.28 8.98
C ASP A 351 -22.31 22.56 7.62
N ALA A 352 -23.47 21.98 7.30
CA ALA A 352 -23.69 21.40 5.98
C ALA A 352 -23.61 22.45 4.86
N PHE A 353 -24.02 23.69 5.12
CA PHE A 353 -23.83 24.80 4.18
C PHE A 353 -22.36 25.27 4.17
N ASP A 354 -21.78 25.46 5.35
CA ASP A 354 -20.44 26.06 5.47
C ASP A 354 -19.30 25.15 4.97
N VAL A 355 -19.38 23.84 5.20
CA VAL A 355 -18.30 22.89 4.87
C VAL A 355 -18.56 22.18 3.55
N ASP A 356 -19.73 21.57 3.36
CA ASP A 356 -20.00 20.78 2.15
C ASP A 356 -20.22 21.65 0.91
N TYR A 357 -20.47 22.95 1.07
CA TYR A 357 -20.61 23.88 -0.04
C TYR A 357 -19.61 25.03 0.04
N VAL A 358 -19.69 25.92 1.04
CA VAL A 358 -18.89 27.16 0.99
C VAL A 358 -17.38 26.83 0.96
N ALA A 359 -16.90 25.95 1.83
CA ALA A 359 -15.50 25.53 1.83
C ALA A 359 -15.11 24.76 0.55
N HIS A 360 -16.03 23.98 -0.02
CA HIS A 360 -15.85 23.23 -1.27
C HIS A 360 -15.70 24.17 -2.48
N GLU A 361 -16.65 25.09 -2.67
CA GLU A 361 -16.67 26.03 -3.78
C GLU A 361 -15.51 27.02 -3.70
N MET A 362 -15.18 27.48 -2.50
CA MET A 362 -13.95 28.26 -2.31
C MET A 362 -12.72 27.42 -2.63
N GLY A 363 -12.75 26.10 -2.40
CA GLY A 363 -11.65 25.19 -2.72
C GLY A 363 -11.37 25.17 -4.21
N HIS A 364 -12.42 25.16 -5.05
CA HIS A 364 -12.30 25.38 -6.48
C HIS A 364 -11.73 26.76 -6.84
N GLN A 365 -12.20 27.84 -6.19
CA GLN A 365 -11.64 29.18 -6.43
C GLN A 365 -10.13 29.24 -6.12
N PHE A 366 -9.67 28.47 -5.12
CA PHE A 366 -8.27 28.31 -4.76
C PHE A 366 -7.51 27.27 -5.61
N GLY A 367 -8.16 26.56 -6.52
CA GLY A 367 -7.51 25.68 -7.49
C GLY A 367 -7.70 24.18 -7.29
N GLY A 368 -8.41 23.74 -6.25
CA GLY A 368 -8.67 22.32 -5.99
C GLY A 368 -9.61 21.69 -7.02
N ASP A 369 -9.25 20.52 -7.54
CA ASP A 369 -10.15 19.64 -8.29
C ASP A 369 -10.91 18.71 -7.35
N HIS A 370 -11.98 18.10 -7.87
CA HIS A 370 -12.62 16.98 -7.19
C HIS A 370 -11.70 15.77 -6.99
N THR A 371 -11.84 15.12 -5.83
CA THR A 371 -10.99 13.99 -5.42
C THR A 371 -11.65 12.62 -5.51
N PHE A 372 -12.96 12.54 -5.78
CA PHE A 372 -13.72 11.30 -5.79
C PHE A 372 -13.58 10.49 -7.09
N ASN A 373 -13.80 9.17 -7.03
CA ASN A 373 -13.65 8.25 -8.17
C ASN A 373 -14.95 7.51 -8.59
N SER A 374 -16.12 8.04 -8.24
CA SER A 374 -17.42 7.55 -8.75
C SER A 374 -17.90 8.34 -9.98
N THR A 375 -18.84 7.77 -10.73
CA THR A 375 -19.60 8.42 -11.80
C THR A 375 -21.11 8.33 -11.57
N THR A 376 -21.53 7.99 -10.36
CA THR A 376 -22.93 7.72 -10.00
C THR A 376 -23.59 8.98 -9.46
N ASN A 377 -24.84 9.25 -9.88
CA ASN A 377 -25.61 10.42 -9.44
C ASN A 377 -24.84 11.75 -9.61
N SER A 378 -24.68 12.56 -8.56
CA SER A 378 -23.95 13.83 -8.65
C SER A 378 -22.47 13.66 -9.00
N CYS A 379 -21.86 12.50 -8.72
CA CYS A 379 -20.49 12.19 -9.18
C CYS A 379 -20.41 11.96 -10.70
N GLY A 380 -21.53 11.79 -11.39
CA GLY A 380 -21.60 11.60 -12.84
C GLY A 380 -21.37 12.88 -13.64
N GLY A 381 -21.44 12.75 -14.97
CA GLY A 381 -21.24 13.88 -15.88
C GLY A 381 -19.79 14.38 -15.91
N SER A 382 -19.64 15.71 -15.84
CA SER A 382 -18.36 16.42 -15.94
C SER A 382 -17.70 16.71 -14.60
N ASN A 383 -18.30 16.25 -13.49
CA ASN A 383 -17.83 16.53 -12.13
C ASN A 383 -16.59 15.68 -11.75
N ARG A 384 -16.47 14.43 -12.20
CA ARG A 384 -15.29 13.61 -11.86
C ARG A 384 -14.02 14.11 -12.55
N SER A 385 -12.99 14.45 -11.78
CA SER A 385 -11.65 14.76 -12.28
C SER A 385 -10.76 13.52 -12.39
N ALA A 386 -10.51 13.01 -13.60
CA ALA A 386 -9.70 11.79 -13.77
C ALA A 386 -8.25 11.91 -13.24
N ASN A 387 -7.68 13.12 -13.27
CA ASN A 387 -6.31 13.39 -12.83
C ASN A 387 -6.20 13.72 -11.33
N SER A 388 -7.34 13.76 -10.61
CA SER A 388 -7.39 14.07 -9.18
C SER A 388 -8.26 13.08 -8.39
N ALA A 389 -8.87 12.07 -9.03
CA ALA A 389 -9.75 11.06 -8.44
C ALA A 389 -9.03 10.00 -7.58
N TYR A 390 -8.44 10.43 -6.46
CA TYR A 390 -7.69 9.59 -5.52
C TYR A 390 -8.53 8.91 -4.43
N GLU A 391 -9.78 9.33 -4.25
CA GLU A 391 -10.67 8.77 -3.22
C GLU A 391 -11.72 7.82 -3.84
N PRO A 392 -11.96 6.64 -3.25
CA PRO A 392 -12.96 5.71 -3.77
C PRO A 392 -14.39 6.26 -3.64
N GLY A 393 -15.28 5.83 -4.54
CA GLY A 393 -16.71 6.16 -4.43
C GLY A 393 -16.98 7.67 -4.43
N SER A 394 -17.81 8.13 -3.50
CA SER A 394 -18.08 9.57 -3.27
C SER A 394 -16.90 10.34 -2.68
N GLY A 395 -15.86 9.66 -2.20
CA GLY A 395 -14.84 10.20 -1.31
C GLY A 395 -15.39 10.68 0.04
N THR A 396 -14.50 11.25 0.85
CA THR A 396 -14.75 11.67 2.24
C THR A 396 -14.23 13.08 2.55
N THR A 397 -13.25 13.63 1.82
CA THR A 397 -12.68 14.97 2.10
C THR A 397 -13.48 16.12 1.50
N ILE A 398 -13.13 17.38 1.81
CA ILE A 398 -13.87 18.58 1.36
C ILE A 398 -14.08 18.63 -0.15
N MET A 399 -13.05 18.31 -0.95
CA MET A 399 -13.17 18.33 -2.42
C MET A 399 -13.79 17.05 -2.99
N ALA A 400 -14.25 16.13 -2.14
CA ALA A 400 -15.03 14.99 -2.56
C ALA A 400 -16.54 15.33 -2.57
N TYR A 401 -17.36 14.37 -2.99
CA TYR A 401 -18.82 14.51 -3.07
C TYR A 401 -19.50 13.61 -2.03
N ALA A 402 -18.97 13.62 -0.81
CA ALA A 402 -19.50 12.83 0.29
C ALA A 402 -21.01 13.03 0.45
N GLY A 403 -21.78 11.95 0.32
CA GLY A 403 -23.23 11.96 0.53
C GLY A 403 -24.10 12.18 -0.71
N ILE A 404 -23.55 12.56 -1.87
CA ILE A 404 -24.35 12.91 -3.07
C ILE A 404 -24.16 12.00 -4.29
N CYS A 405 -23.40 10.91 -4.19
CA CYS A 405 -23.12 9.97 -5.28
C CYS A 405 -23.97 8.69 -5.25
N GLY A 406 -25.12 8.74 -4.56
CA GLY A 406 -26.10 7.66 -4.53
C GLY A 406 -25.57 6.40 -3.85
N THR A 407 -25.63 5.27 -4.55
CA THR A 407 -25.17 3.97 -4.02
C THR A 407 -23.66 3.91 -3.75
N ASP A 408 -22.88 4.86 -4.27
CA ASP A 408 -21.43 4.94 -4.08
C ASP A 408 -21.01 5.84 -2.91
N ASN A 409 -21.98 6.36 -2.15
CA ASN A 409 -21.71 7.15 -0.95
C ASN A 409 -20.95 6.35 0.11
N LEU A 410 -19.83 6.91 0.56
CA LEU A 410 -19.02 6.36 1.65
C LEU A 410 -19.44 6.88 3.03
N GLN A 411 -19.93 8.12 3.10
CA GLN A 411 -20.41 8.79 4.30
C GLN A 411 -21.41 9.89 3.92
N PRO A 412 -22.24 10.39 4.85
CA PRO A 412 -23.26 11.38 4.55
C PRO A 412 -22.73 12.80 4.33
N ASN A 413 -21.63 13.23 4.96
CA ASN A 413 -21.08 14.58 4.81
C ASN A 413 -19.56 14.52 4.75
N SER A 414 -18.89 15.53 4.20
CA SER A 414 -17.42 15.59 4.06
C SER A 414 -16.76 15.77 5.42
N ASP A 415 -15.58 15.21 5.65
CA ASP A 415 -14.77 15.59 6.81
C ASP A 415 -14.10 16.96 6.54
N PRO A 416 -13.97 17.86 7.54
CA PRO A 416 -13.55 19.25 7.33
C PRO A 416 -12.03 19.41 7.15
N TYR A 417 -11.41 18.63 6.26
CA TYR A 417 -10.01 18.73 5.85
C TYR A 417 -9.85 18.43 4.36
N PHE A 418 -8.71 18.83 3.79
CA PHE A 418 -8.40 18.59 2.39
C PHE A 418 -7.61 17.30 2.20
N HIS A 419 -7.91 16.55 1.14
CA HIS A 419 -7.01 15.50 0.67
C HIS A 419 -5.66 16.12 0.25
N SER A 420 -4.56 15.38 0.42
CA SER A 420 -3.21 15.81 0.03
C SER A 420 -3.08 16.25 -1.45
N ARG A 421 -3.94 15.75 -2.33
CA ARG A 421 -4.06 16.25 -3.72
C ARG A 421 -4.58 17.69 -3.78
N SER A 422 -5.67 17.99 -3.09
CA SER A 422 -6.24 19.34 -3.05
C SER A 422 -5.28 20.31 -2.39
N PHE A 423 -4.56 19.87 -1.35
CA PHE A 423 -3.45 20.62 -0.76
C PHE A 423 -2.40 21.01 -1.81
N ASP A 424 -1.87 20.06 -2.60
CA ASP A 424 -0.87 20.35 -3.64
C ASP A 424 -1.37 21.43 -4.63
N GLN A 425 -2.63 21.33 -5.07
CA GLN A 425 -3.22 22.26 -6.04
C GLN A 425 -3.42 23.66 -5.47
N ILE A 426 -3.96 23.75 -4.24
CA ILE A 426 -4.18 25.03 -3.56
C ILE A 426 -2.83 25.70 -3.30
N VAL A 427 -1.85 24.97 -2.76
CA VAL A 427 -0.51 25.49 -2.49
C VAL A 427 0.17 25.97 -3.76
N ALA A 428 0.07 25.22 -4.87
CA ALA A 428 0.59 25.65 -6.17
C ALA A 428 -0.05 26.95 -6.66
N HIS A 429 -1.37 27.11 -6.51
CA HIS A 429 -2.07 28.34 -6.93
C HIS A 429 -1.68 29.54 -6.06
N ILE A 430 -1.74 29.42 -4.72
CA ILE A 430 -1.48 30.54 -3.80
C ILE A 430 -0.01 30.99 -3.78
N THR A 431 0.91 30.16 -4.30
CA THR A 431 2.32 30.54 -4.52
C THR A 431 2.61 31.01 -5.95
N GLY A 432 1.72 30.69 -6.89
CA GLY A 432 1.76 31.13 -8.29
C GLY A 432 0.79 32.28 -8.58
N ALA A 433 -0.17 32.04 -9.48
CA ALA A 433 -1.10 33.07 -9.97
C ALA A 433 -2.05 33.64 -8.89
N GLY A 434 -2.26 32.90 -7.80
CA GLY A 434 -3.04 33.30 -6.62
C GLY A 434 -2.24 34.06 -5.56
N ASN A 435 -0.99 34.44 -5.83
CA ASN A 435 -0.10 35.06 -4.85
C ASN A 435 -0.30 36.59 -4.72
N CYS A 436 -1.53 37.03 -4.39
CA CYS A 436 -1.84 38.45 -4.13
C CYS A 436 -2.21 38.76 -2.66
N ALA A 437 -2.16 37.75 -1.79
CA ALA A 437 -2.50 37.91 -0.37
C ALA A 437 -1.47 38.74 0.40
N VAL A 438 -1.92 39.28 1.53
CA VAL A 438 -1.02 39.81 2.55
C VAL A 438 -0.44 38.64 3.34
N ALA A 439 0.86 38.41 3.20
CA ALA A 439 1.60 37.37 3.89
C ALA A 439 2.11 37.86 5.26
N THR A 440 1.87 37.09 6.32
CA THR A 440 2.34 37.41 7.67
C THR A 440 2.91 36.19 8.36
N ALA A 441 4.08 36.32 8.99
CA ALA A 441 4.73 35.24 9.72
C ALA A 441 3.89 34.81 10.92
N THR A 442 3.74 33.50 11.11
CA THR A 442 2.99 32.90 12.23
C THR A 442 3.90 32.53 13.41
N GLY A 443 5.21 32.43 13.16
CA GLY A 443 6.18 31.87 14.11
C GLY A 443 6.07 30.34 14.25
N ASN A 444 5.44 29.68 13.29
CA ASN A 444 5.28 28.24 13.20
C ASN A 444 6.23 27.64 12.13
N ALA A 445 6.50 26.35 12.20
CA ALA A 445 7.18 25.56 11.20
C ALA A 445 6.28 24.38 10.78
N ALA A 446 6.37 23.95 9.53
CA ALA A 446 5.67 22.74 9.11
C ALA A 446 6.31 21.50 9.77
N PRO A 447 5.53 20.44 10.05
CA PRO A 447 6.09 19.18 10.51
C PRO A 447 6.99 18.55 9.43
N VAL A 448 7.96 17.75 9.86
CA VAL A 448 8.78 16.90 8.96
C VAL A 448 8.25 15.48 9.06
N VAL A 449 7.90 14.87 7.92
CA VAL A 449 7.21 13.57 7.86
C VAL A 449 8.10 12.51 7.22
N ASP A 450 8.08 11.31 7.78
CA ASP A 450 8.75 10.11 7.27
C ASP A 450 7.72 8.97 7.18
N ALA A 451 7.35 8.59 5.97
CA ALA A 451 6.42 7.48 5.74
C ALA A 451 7.07 6.12 6.00
N GLY A 452 8.41 6.04 6.04
CA GLY A 452 9.17 4.80 6.15
C GLY A 452 9.46 4.13 4.81
N ARG A 453 10.06 2.94 4.86
CA ARG A 453 10.48 2.19 3.66
C ARG A 453 9.31 1.61 2.86
N ASN A 454 9.57 1.28 1.60
CA ASN A 454 8.64 0.56 0.72
C ASN A 454 8.54 -0.93 1.07
N TYR A 455 7.41 -1.56 0.75
CA TYR A 455 7.13 -2.97 1.06
C TYR A 455 6.53 -3.75 -0.12
N ALA A 456 6.64 -5.08 -0.05
CA ALA A 456 5.86 -6.00 -0.86
C ALA A 456 4.96 -6.84 0.05
N ILE A 457 3.70 -7.05 -0.38
CA ILE A 457 2.70 -7.82 0.36
C ILE A 457 2.03 -8.87 -0.53
N PRO A 458 1.54 -9.98 0.05
CA PRO A 458 0.69 -10.93 -0.67
C PRO A 458 -0.67 -10.33 -1.03
N VAL A 459 -1.34 -10.88 -2.06
CA VAL A 459 -2.73 -10.51 -2.38
C VAL A 459 -3.66 -10.84 -1.22
N SER A 460 -4.80 -10.13 -1.13
CA SER A 460 -5.90 -10.43 -0.21
C SER A 460 -5.49 -10.57 1.26
N THR A 461 -4.48 -9.81 1.71
CA THR A 461 -3.90 -9.94 3.06
C THR A 461 -3.89 -8.61 3.80
N PRO A 462 -4.36 -8.55 5.06
CA PRO A 462 -4.31 -7.33 5.88
C PRO A 462 -2.89 -6.82 6.12
N PHE A 463 -2.74 -5.50 6.25
CA PHE A 463 -1.45 -4.88 6.55
C PHE A 463 -1.60 -3.61 7.40
N THR A 464 -0.53 -3.23 8.10
CA THR A 464 -0.46 -1.98 8.86
C THR A 464 0.71 -1.14 8.38
N LEU A 465 0.43 0.11 7.98
CA LEU A 465 1.45 1.10 7.68
C LEU A 465 1.77 1.89 8.94
N THR A 466 3.04 2.18 9.18
CA THR A 466 3.53 2.97 10.31
C THR A 466 4.62 3.88 9.82
N GLY A 467 4.49 5.18 10.08
CA GLY A 467 5.54 6.17 9.84
C GLY A 467 5.77 7.02 11.08
N ALA A 468 6.35 8.20 10.90
CA ALA A 468 6.63 9.14 11.97
C ALA A 468 6.59 10.59 11.44
N ALA A 469 6.46 11.54 12.36
CA ALA A 469 6.72 12.95 12.07
C ALA A 469 7.30 13.65 13.30
N THR A 470 8.02 14.75 13.07
CA THR A 470 8.54 15.63 14.11
C THR A 470 8.12 17.07 13.84
N ASP A 471 7.89 17.83 14.91
CA ASP A 471 7.56 19.24 14.82
C ASP A 471 8.59 20.09 15.59
N ALA A 472 9.09 21.16 14.96
CA ALA A 472 10.12 22.02 15.54
C ALA A 472 9.59 22.91 16.67
N ASN A 473 8.27 23.16 16.69
CA ASN A 473 7.60 23.95 17.72
C ASN A 473 7.06 23.10 18.87
N ASN A 474 7.19 21.77 18.78
CA ASN A 474 6.66 20.78 19.71
C ASN A 474 5.12 20.87 19.85
N ASP A 475 4.45 21.18 18.74
CA ASP A 475 2.99 21.15 18.61
C ASP A 475 2.46 19.71 18.51
N ALA A 476 1.20 19.50 18.89
CA ALA A 476 0.61 18.17 18.95
C ALA A 476 0.16 17.69 17.55
N LEU A 477 0.78 16.62 17.06
CA LEU A 477 0.56 16.14 15.70
C LEU A 477 -0.67 15.23 15.56
N THR A 478 -1.34 15.36 14.42
CA THR A 478 -2.33 14.38 13.92
C THR A 478 -1.93 13.86 12.54
N TYR A 479 -2.33 12.63 12.23
CA TYR A 479 -1.89 11.86 11.07
C TYR A 479 -3.07 11.31 10.27
N SER A 480 -2.97 11.34 8.94
CA SER A 480 -3.82 10.59 8.02
C SER A 480 -2.97 9.81 7.03
N TRP A 481 -3.33 8.54 6.79
CA TRP A 481 -2.80 7.75 5.69
C TRP A 481 -3.80 7.76 4.53
N GLU A 482 -3.39 8.32 3.40
CA GLU A 482 -4.23 8.60 2.22
C GLU A 482 -3.73 7.79 1.02
N GLN A 483 -4.61 7.03 0.35
CA GLN A 483 -4.22 6.34 -0.88
C GLN A 483 -4.01 7.36 -2.00
N TYR A 484 -2.92 7.23 -2.75
CA TYR A 484 -2.50 8.15 -3.80
C TYR A 484 -2.32 7.42 -5.15
N ASN A 485 -3.31 6.61 -5.52
CA ASN A 485 -3.39 5.97 -6.83
C ASN A 485 -4.51 6.59 -7.68
N LEU A 486 -4.22 6.88 -8.94
CA LEU A 486 -5.25 7.14 -9.94
C LEU A 486 -5.62 5.84 -10.66
N GLY A 487 -6.86 5.75 -11.13
CA GLY A 487 -7.28 4.65 -11.97
C GLY A 487 -8.65 4.85 -12.61
N PRO A 488 -9.18 3.80 -13.26
CA PRO A 488 -10.50 3.82 -13.85
C PRO A 488 -11.58 4.24 -12.84
N ALA A 489 -12.58 4.99 -13.30
CA ALA A 489 -13.78 5.23 -12.51
C ALA A 489 -14.52 3.92 -12.24
N GLY A 490 -15.17 3.80 -11.09
CA GLY A 490 -15.94 2.60 -10.80
C GLY A 490 -16.56 2.61 -9.41
N ALA A 491 -17.38 1.59 -9.16
CA ALA A 491 -18.00 1.39 -7.86
C ALA A 491 -16.90 1.13 -6.79
N PRO A 492 -17.02 1.71 -5.58
CA PRO A 492 -16.01 1.56 -4.52
C PRO A 492 -15.85 0.11 -4.01
N ASN A 493 -16.79 -0.79 -4.34
CA ASN A 493 -16.73 -2.21 -3.99
C ASN A 493 -16.34 -3.12 -5.16
N ALA A 494 -16.15 -2.57 -6.36
CA ALA A 494 -15.72 -3.32 -7.55
C ALA A 494 -14.69 -2.51 -8.38
N PRO A 495 -13.56 -2.09 -7.76
CA PRO A 495 -12.53 -1.32 -8.43
C PRO A 495 -11.80 -2.18 -9.48
N SER A 496 -11.33 -1.55 -10.56
CA SER A 496 -10.52 -2.19 -11.60
C SER A 496 -9.22 -1.43 -11.82
N GLY A 497 -8.17 -2.13 -12.28
CA GLY A 497 -6.85 -1.54 -12.47
C GLY A 497 -6.31 -0.86 -11.21
N ASP A 498 -5.79 0.35 -11.34
CA ASP A 498 -5.24 1.10 -10.20
C ASP A 498 -6.26 2.00 -9.49
N ALA A 499 -7.56 1.82 -9.71
CA ALA A 499 -8.60 2.60 -9.03
C ALA A 499 -8.41 2.56 -7.51
N PRO A 500 -8.60 3.68 -6.79
CA PRO A 500 -8.47 3.73 -5.33
C PRO A 500 -9.44 2.76 -4.65
N ILE A 501 -8.96 2.10 -3.59
CA ILE A 501 -9.65 1.01 -2.88
C ILE A 501 -9.71 1.21 -1.37
N PHE A 502 -9.01 2.21 -0.83
CA PHE A 502 -9.00 2.60 0.58
C PHE A 502 -9.46 4.05 0.71
N ARG A 503 -10.47 4.27 1.55
CA ARG A 503 -10.98 5.60 1.87
C ARG A 503 -10.10 6.30 2.90
N THR A 504 -10.24 7.61 3.00
CA THR A 504 -9.57 8.38 4.05
C THR A 504 -10.48 8.53 5.27
N PHE A 505 -9.88 8.51 6.46
CA PHE A 505 -10.55 8.77 7.73
C PHE A 505 -9.99 10.04 8.38
N SER A 506 -10.80 10.65 9.25
CA SER A 506 -10.40 11.82 10.04
C SER A 506 -9.03 11.62 10.72
N PRO A 507 -8.14 12.64 10.68
CA PRO A 507 -6.80 12.54 11.26
C PRO A 507 -6.81 12.11 12.73
N SER A 508 -5.89 11.23 13.11
CA SER A 508 -5.78 10.66 14.47
C SER A 508 -4.42 10.97 15.09
N THR A 509 -4.23 10.71 16.38
CA THR A 509 -2.91 10.83 17.03
C THR A 509 -1.96 9.67 16.70
N SER A 510 -2.45 8.59 16.07
CA SER A 510 -1.64 7.44 15.70
C SER A 510 -0.97 7.65 14.34
N PRO A 511 0.36 7.51 14.23
CA PRO A 511 1.05 7.50 12.94
C PRO A 511 0.90 6.16 12.20
N ALA A 512 0.22 5.17 12.81
CA ALA A 512 -0.06 3.88 12.23
C ALA A 512 -1.53 3.73 11.82
N ARG A 513 -1.77 3.08 10.68
CA ARG A 513 -3.11 2.69 10.19
C ARG A 513 -3.10 1.26 9.65
N THR A 514 -4.10 0.49 10.07
CA THR A 514 -4.38 -0.86 9.56
C THR A 514 -5.37 -0.80 8.39
N PHE A 515 -5.14 -1.63 7.38
CA PHE A 515 -5.90 -1.72 6.14
C PHE A 515 -6.42 -3.15 5.89
N PRO A 516 -7.74 -3.36 5.81
CA PRO A 516 -8.83 -2.49 6.30
C PRO A 516 -8.69 -2.14 7.78
N ARG A 517 -9.56 -1.26 8.31
CA ARG A 517 -9.55 -0.94 9.75
C ARG A 517 -9.59 -2.23 10.59
N LEU A 518 -8.86 -2.24 11.71
CA LEU A 518 -8.79 -3.40 12.60
C LEU A 518 -10.18 -3.90 13.02
N ALA A 519 -11.12 -3.00 13.31
CA ALA A 519 -12.50 -3.37 13.66
C ALA A 519 -13.23 -4.14 12.53
N ASP A 520 -12.93 -3.85 11.27
CA ASP A 520 -13.53 -4.55 10.12
C ASP A 520 -12.94 -5.97 10.02
N ILE A 521 -11.62 -6.11 10.24
CA ILE A 521 -10.93 -7.41 10.30
C ILE A 521 -11.50 -8.28 11.43
N LEU A 522 -11.59 -7.75 12.65
CA LEU A 522 -12.05 -8.52 13.83
C LEU A 522 -13.51 -8.99 13.74
N ASN A 523 -14.33 -8.24 12.99
CA ASN A 523 -15.74 -8.56 12.76
C ASN A 523 -15.97 -9.39 11.49
N ASN A 524 -14.92 -9.68 10.71
CA ASN A 524 -15.00 -10.30 9.39
C ASN A 524 -15.95 -9.55 8.45
N THR A 525 -15.96 -8.22 8.53
CA THR A 525 -16.82 -7.35 7.74
C THR A 525 -16.01 -6.58 6.72
N GLN A 526 -16.62 -6.31 5.57
CA GLN A 526 -16.05 -5.44 4.55
C GLN A 526 -16.75 -4.08 4.62
N THR A 527 -16.01 -3.05 5.02
CA THR A 527 -16.49 -1.67 4.92
C THR A 527 -16.35 -1.16 3.49
N ARG A 528 -17.37 -0.45 2.99
CA ARG A 528 -17.35 0.13 1.64
C ARG A 528 -16.16 1.09 1.47
N GLY A 529 -15.41 0.90 0.40
CA GLY A 529 -14.18 1.66 0.13
C GLY A 529 -12.99 1.27 1.02
N GLU A 530 -13.03 0.09 1.67
CA GLU A 530 -11.88 -0.52 2.34
C GLU A 530 -11.73 -1.96 1.84
N LEU A 531 -11.01 -2.16 0.73
CA LEU A 531 -10.86 -3.47 0.09
C LEU A 531 -9.44 -4.00 0.20
N LEU A 532 -9.31 -5.27 0.57
CA LEU A 532 -8.05 -5.98 0.43
C LEU A 532 -7.70 -6.12 -1.08
N PRO A 533 -6.44 -5.89 -1.47
CA PRO A 533 -6.05 -5.93 -2.88
C PRO A 533 -6.02 -7.37 -3.40
N SER A 534 -6.97 -7.74 -4.26
CA SER A 534 -7.17 -9.13 -4.71
C SER A 534 -6.32 -9.56 -5.92
N TYR A 535 -5.51 -8.67 -6.48
CA TYR A 535 -4.62 -8.94 -7.61
C TYR A 535 -3.35 -8.08 -7.53
N GLY A 536 -2.36 -8.44 -8.34
CA GLY A 536 -1.09 -7.74 -8.40
C GLY A 536 -1.25 -6.31 -8.89
N ARG A 537 -0.81 -5.35 -8.08
CA ARG A 537 -0.87 -3.91 -8.36
C ARG A 537 0.08 -3.15 -7.45
N ARG A 538 0.33 -1.87 -7.74
CA ARG A 538 1.07 -0.98 -6.85
C ARG A 538 0.10 -0.10 -6.08
N LEU A 539 0.18 -0.12 -4.76
CA LEU A 539 -0.48 0.84 -3.90
C LEU A 539 0.52 1.95 -3.54
N ILE A 540 0.07 3.19 -3.57
CA ILE A 540 0.84 4.34 -3.12
C ILE A 540 0.04 4.97 -1.99
N PHE A 541 0.68 5.25 -0.88
CA PHE A 541 0.05 5.93 0.25
C PHE A 541 0.88 7.15 0.65
N ARG A 542 0.20 8.24 1.00
CA ARG A 542 0.81 9.41 1.65
C ARG A 542 0.51 9.37 3.13
N LEU A 543 1.54 9.50 3.96
CA LEU A 543 1.40 9.86 5.36
C LEU A 543 1.37 11.38 5.44
N VAL A 544 0.25 11.95 5.86
CA VAL A 544 0.07 13.40 6.03
C VAL A 544 0.09 13.71 7.53
N ALA A 545 0.92 14.65 7.96
CA ALA A 545 0.96 15.14 9.33
C ALA A 545 0.48 16.60 9.42
N ARG A 546 -0.27 16.92 10.47
CA ARG A 546 -0.78 18.27 10.78
C ARG A 546 -0.38 18.66 12.19
N ASP A 547 0.12 19.86 12.39
CA ASP A 547 0.54 20.36 13.72
C ASP A 547 -0.60 20.91 14.58
N ASN A 548 -1.76 21.16 13.99
CA ASN A 548 -2.96 21.69 14.64
C ASN A 548 -2.73 23.01 15.41
N ARG A 549 -1.82 23.87 14.91
CA ARG A 549 -1.58 25.18 15.53
C ARG A 549 -2.63 26.21 15.12
N ALA A 550 -3.33 26.78 16.09
CA ALA A 550 -4.30 27.86 15.83
C ALA A 550 -3.61 29.12 15.25
N GLY A 551 -4.18 29.67 14.17
CA GLY A 551 -3.70 30.89 13.52
C GLY A 551 -2.71 30.69 12.37
N GLY A 552 -2.50 29.44 11.94
CA GLY A 552 -1.68 29.08 10.78
C GLY A 552 -1.03 27.71 10.98
N GLY A 553 -1.80 26.65 10.73
CA GLY A 553 -1.36 25.26 10.88
C GLY A 553 -0.43 24.82 9.76
N GLY A 554 0.57 24.03 10.12
CA GLY A 554 1.51 23.37 9.24
C GLY A 554 1.03 21.99 8.84
N VAL A 555 1.18 21.68 7.55
CA VAL A 555 0.86 20.39 6.94
C VAL A 555 1.99 20.00 6.01
N ASP A 556 2.44 18.75 6.12
CA ASP A 556 3.39 18.15 5.20
C ASP A 556 3.12 16.64 5.05
N TYR A 557 3.75 15.98 4.08
CA TYR A 557 3.57 14.56 3.83
C TYR A 557 4.80 13.88 3.23
N ASP A 558 4.86 12.56 3.40
CA ASP A 558 5.79 11.66 2.69
C ASP A 558 5.03 10.45 2.11
N SER A 559 5.58 9.78 1.10
CA SER A 559 4.92 8.70 0.36
C SER A 559 5.58 7.33 0.52
N MET A 560 4.77 6.30 0.79
CA MET A 560 5.17 4.90 0.79
C MET A 560 4.58 4.15 -0.42
N HIS A 561 5.38 3.28 -1.02
CA HIS A 561 4.98 2.36 -2.07
C HIS A 561 4.84 0.94 -1.52
N VAL A 562 3.71 0.31 -1.81
CA VAL A 562 3.42 -1.07 -1.44
C VAL A 562 3.10 -1.87 -2.70
N VAL A 563 3.92 -2.86 -3.01
CA VAL A 563 3.71 -3.76 -4.15
C VAL A 563 2.89 -4.96 -3.71
N VAL A 564 1.76 -5.21 -4.37
CA VAL A 564 0.95 -6.40 -4.16
C VAL A 564 1.42 -7.48 -5.13
N VAL A 565 1.87 -8.62 -4.62
CA VAL A 565 2.50 -9.68 -5.41
C VAL A 565 1.44 -10.70 -5.85
N PRO A 566 1.13 -10.83 -7.16
CA PRO A 566 0.02 -11.66 -7.63
C PRO A 566 0.26 -13.17 -7.46
N THR A 567 1.51 -13.59 -7.26
CA THR A 567 1.91 -15.00 -7.11
C THR A 567 1.99 -15.46 -5.66
N ALA A 568 1.69 -14.59 -4.69
CA ALA A 568 1.73 -14.89 -3.27
C ALA A 568 0.46 -14.40 -2.58
N GLY A 569 -0.02 -15.17 -1.60
CA GLY A 569 -1.25 -14.88 -0.85
C GLY A 569 -2.47 -15.72 -1.26
N PRO A 570 -3.56 -15.63 -0.48
CA PRO A 570 -3.65 -14.87 0.78
C PRO A 570 -2.85 -15.52 1.92
N PHE A 571 -2.21 -14.70 2.76
CA PHE A 571 -1.60 -15.18 4.00
C PHE A 571 -2.69 -15.27 5.06
N VAL A 572 -3.00 -16.50 5.51
CA VAL A 572 -4.20 -16.78 6.32
C VAL A 572 -3.85 -17.61 7.54
N LEU A 573 -4.19 -17.13 8.73
CA LEU A 573 -4.22 -17.93 9.95
C LEU A 573 -5.32 -18.96 9.83
N THR A 574 -4.98 -20.25 9.96
CA THR A 574 -5.94 -21.36 9.83
C THR A 574 -6.43 -21.89 11.16
N ALA A 575 -5.64 -21.77 12.23
CA ALA A 575 -6.08 -22.11 13.59
C ALA A 575 -5.30 -21.33 14.65
N PRO A 576 -5.95 -20.92 15.77
CA PRO A 576 -7.36 -21.18 16.12
C PRO A 576 -8.34 -20.28 15.34
N ASN A 577 -9.48 -20.83 14.87
CA ASN A 577 -10.53 -20.08 14.16
C ASN A 577 -11.96 -20.50 14.53
N SER A 578 -12.13 -21.26 15.61
CA SER A 578 -13.44 -21.73 16.06
C SER A 578 -13.77 -21.15 17.44
N GLY A 579 -14.99 -20.62 17.59
CA GLY A 579 -15.49 -20.17 18.89
C GLY A 579 -15.69 -21.29 19.91
N ALA A 580 -15.68 -22.56 19.48
CA ALA A 580 -15.71 -23.72 20.37
C ALA A 580 -14.31 -24.07 20.94
N THR A 581 -13.24 -23.51 20.38
CA THR A 581 -11.88 -23.79 20.84
C THR A 581 -11.68 -23.28 22.27
N THR A 582 -11.10 -24.13 23.12
CA THR A 582 -10.72 -23.79 24.50
C THR A 582 -9.26 -24.15 24.72
N TRP A 583 -8.46 -23.15 25.10
CA TRP A 583 -7.06 -23.31 25.46
C TRP A 583 -6.91 -23.31 26.98
N LEU A 584 -6.05 -24.19 27.49
CA LEU A 584 -5.72 -24.25 28.92
C LEU A 584 -4.38 -23.54 29.16
N VAL A 585 -4.34 -22.66 30.16
CA VAL A 585 -3.08 -22.06 30.62
C VAL A 585 -2.12 -23.16 31.08
N GLY A 586 -0.88 -23.11 30.59
CA GLY A 586 0.16 -24.10 30.87
C GLY A 586 0.12 -25.37 29.99
N ALA A 587 -0.92 -25.58 29.18
CA ALA A 587 -0.90 -26.63 28.14
C ALA A 587 -0.26 -26.09 26.85
N PRO A 588 0.51 -26.92 26.13
CA PRO A 588 0.92 -26.62 24.75
C PRO A 588 -0.30 -26.42 23.85
N GLN A 589 -0.25 -25.40 23.02
CA GLN A 589 -1.27 -25.02 22.05
C GLN A 589 -0.62 -24.89 20.67
N GLN A 590 -1.36 -25.24 19.62
CA GLN A 590 -0.87 -25.11 18.25
C GLN A 590 -1.48 -23.90 17.56
N VAL A 591 -0.64 -23.16 16.85
CA VAL A 591 -1.02 -22.08 15.92
C VAL A 591 -0.60 -22.51 14.52
N SER A 592 -1.45 -22.31 13.52
CA SER A 592 -1.16 -22.68 12.12
C SER A 592 -1.67 -21.64 11.13
N TRP A 593 -0.96 -21.47 10.02
CA TRP A 593 -1.27 -20.53 8.95
C TRP A 593 -0.82 -21.05 7.57
N ASP A 594 -1.37 -20.48 6.50
CA ASP A 594 -0.91 -20.68 5.13
C ASP A 594 0.24 -19.72 4.81
N VAL A 595 1.44 -20.27 4.53
CA VAL A 595 2.62 -19.49 4.14
C VAL A 595 2.41 -18.77 2.81
N ALA A 596 1.59 -19.33 1.90
CA ALA A 596 1.14 -18.70 0.66
C ALA A 596 2.23 -18.00 -0.18
N ASN A 597 3.37 -18.67 -0.38
CA ASN A 597 4.56 -18.18 -1.11
C ASN A 597 5.20 -16.90 -0.53
N THR A 598 4.85 -16.47 0.69
CA THR A 598 5.36 -15.21 1.27
C THR A 598 6.85 -15.24 1.64
N THR A 599 7.46 -16.43 1.75
CA THR A 599 8.91 -16.59 1.94
C THR A 599 9.72 -16.28 0.68
N GLN A 600 9.08 -16.23 -0.50
CA GLN A 600 9.76 -15.99 -1.77
C GLN A 600 9.94 -14.49 -2.04
N VAL A 601 11.02 -14.13 -2.75
CA VAL A 601 11.25 -12.78 -3.28
C VAL A 601 10.13 -12.45 -4.28
N PRO A 602 9.54 -11.23 -4.28
CA PRO A 602 10.01 -10.02 -3.60
C PRO A 602 9.47 -9.78 -2.18
N ILE A 603 8.67 -10.68 -1.60
CA ILE A 603 8.17 -10.51 -0.21
C ILE A 603 9.26 -10.88 0.79
N GLY A 604 9.83 -12.08 0.69
CA GLY A 604 10.97 -12.51 1.50
C GLY A 604 10.71 -12.62 3.01
N ALA A 605 9.46 -12.89 3.43
CA ALA A 605 9.10 -13.02 4.84
C ALA A 605 9.55 -14.39 5.39
N ALA A 606 10.82 -14.49 5.82
CA ALA A 606 11.40 -15.74 6.31
C ALA A 606 10.92 -16.14 7.72
N SER A 607 10.41 -15.20 8.52
CA SER A 607 9.96 -15.44 9.89
C SER A 607 8.70 -14.65 10.24
N VAL A 608 7.98 -15.11 11.27
CA VAL A 608 6.76 -14.51 11.81
C VAL A 608 6.80 -14.39 13.34
N ASP A 609 5.96 -13.49 13.88
CA ASP A 609 5.67 -13.41 15.32
C ASP A 609 4.23 -13.86 15.59
N ILE A 610 4.04 -14.57 16.71
CA ILE A 610 2.76 -15.08 17.19
C ILE A 610 2.37 -14.30 18.45
N LEU A 611 1.27 -13.56 18.35
CA LEU A 611 0.81 -12.65 19.39
C LEU A 611 -0.58 -13.07 19.89
N LEU A 612 -0.80 -12.90 21.20
CA LEU A 612 -2.06 -13.16 21.88
C LEU A 612 -2.73 -11.85 22.29
N SER A 613 -4.03 -11.80 22.03
CA SER A 613 -4.97 -10.85 22.61
C SER A 613 -5.92 -11.54 23.58
N THR A 614 -6.30 -10.85 24.65
CA THR A 614 -7.33 -11.28 25.61
C THR A 614 -8.52 -10.32 25.66
N ASP A 615 -8.56 -9.29 24.79
CA ASP A 615 -9.55 -8.22 24.76
C ASP A 615 -10.36 -8.18 23.45
N GLY A 616 -10.45 -9.32 22.76
CA GLY A 616 -11.19 -9.47 21.52
C GLY A 616 -10.39 -9.07 20.27
N GLY A 617 -9.07 -8.93 20.38
CA GLY A 617 -8.19 -8.52 19.29
C GLY A 617 -7.97 -7.01 19.21
N LEU A 618 -8.43 -6.22 20.19
CA LEU A 618 -8.22 -4.77 20.21
C LEU A 618 -6.75 -4.43 20.46
N THR A 619 -6.08 -5.21 21.32
CA THR A 619 -4.65 -5.12 21.57
C THR A 619 -3.99 -6.51 21.57
N PHE A 620 -2.70 -6.56 21.24
CA PHE A 620 -1.90 -7.79 21.23
C PHE A 620 -0.63 -7.63 22.10
N PRO A 621 -0.77 -7.43 23.42
CA PRO A 621 0.36 -7.11 24.29
C PRO A 621 1.24 -8.32 24.64
N THR A 622 0.75 -9.54 24.41
CA THR A 622 1.45 -10.77 24.80
C THR A 622 2.06 -11.44 23.58
N THR A 623 3.38 -11.41 23.47
CA THR A 623 4.10 -12.22 22.48
C THR A 623 4.25 -13.65 23.00
N LEU A 624 3.66 -14.61 22.28
CA LEU A 624 3.80 -16.03 22.60
C LEU A 624 5.10 -16.60 22.03
N LEU A 625 5.46 -16.16 20.82
CA LEU A 625 6.69 -16.56 20.13
C LEU A 625 7.08 -15.48 19.12
N ALA A 626 8.36 -15.12 19.03
CA ALA A 626 8.87 -14.08 18.13
C ALA A 626 9.94 -14.64 17.19
N GLY A 627 9.98 -14.12 15.96
CA GLY A 627 11.01 -14.44 14.97
C GLY A 627 11.10 -15.92 14.60
N THR A 628 9.97 -16.64 14.66
CA THR A 628 9.91 -18.08 14.35
C THR A 628 9.83 -18.30 12.84
N PRO A 629 10.31 -19.43 12.28
CA PRO A 629 10.24 -19.67 10.84
C PRO A 629 8.83 -19.50 10.27
N ASN A 630 8.74 -18.91 9.08
CA ASN A 630 7.48 -18.83 8.35
C ASN A 630 7.23 -20.15 7.58
N ASP A 631 6.97 -21.24 8.30
CA ASP A 631 6.82 -22.60 7.77
C ASP A 631 5.38 -23.15 7.90
N GLY A 632 4.47 -22.37 8.47
CA GLY A 632 3.03 -22.62 8.50
C GLY A 632 2.49 -23.08 9.85
N TYR A 633 3.33 -23.24 10.89
CA TYR A 633 2.85 -23.57 12.23
C TYR A 633 3.85 -23.31 13.34
N GLU A 634 3.37 -23.20 14.57
CA GLU A 634 4.20 -23.36 15.77
C GLU A 634 3.41 -23.92 16.95
N ASN A 635 4.13 -24.55 17.88
CA ASN A 635 3.61 -24.88 19.20
C ASN A 635 3.99 -23.78 20.20
N VAL A 636 2.98 -23.20 20.85
CA VAL A 636 3.13 -22.13 21.85
C VAL A 636 2.57 -22.60 23.19
N THR A 637 3.05 -22.04 24.29
CA THR A 637 2.45 -22.27 25.61
C THR A 637 2.00 -20.94 26.18
N LEU A 638 0.76 -20.89 26.69
CA LEU A 638 0.26 -19.69 27.33
C LEU A 638 1.01 -19.41 28.65
N PRO A 639 1.54 -18.19 28.86
CA PRO A 639 2.18 -17.83 30.11
C PRO A 639 1.24 -17.99 31.31
N ALA A 640 1.76 -18.42 32.47
CA ALA A 640 0.97 -18.67 33.68
C ALA A 640 0.20 -17.43 34.21
N GLY A 641 0.62 -16.22 33.82
CA GLY A 641 -0.03 -14.96 34.19
C GLY A 641 -1.22 -14.56 33.32
N VAL A 642 -1.54 -15.31 32.25
CA VAL A 642 -2.69 -15.02 31.39
C VAL A 642 -3.99 -15.39 32.13
N ALA A 643 -4.89 -14.41 32.27
CA ALA A 643 -6.18 -14.63 32.90
C ALA A 643 -7.16 -15.40 31.98
N ALA A 644 -8.13 -16.09 32.58
CA ALA A 644 -9.22 -16.71 31.83
C ALA A 644 -10.04 -15.65 31.08
N THR A 645 -10.40 -15.92 29.84
CA THR A 645 -11.17 -15.01 28.98
C THR A 645 -11.95 -15.79 27.92
N SER A 646 -13.07 -15.25 27.46
CA SER A 646 -13.80 -15.74 26.28
C SER A 646 -13.56 -14.86 25.04
N LEU A 647 -12.61 -13.92 25.12
CA LEU A 647 -12.31 -12.94 24.09
C LEU A 647 -10.89 -13.11 23.52
N ALA A 648 -10.36 -14.33 23.53
CA ALA A 648 -9.00 -14.55 23.05
C ALA A 648 -8.93 -14.50 21.52
N ARG A 649 -7.87 -13.87 20.98
CA ARG A 649 -7.53 -13.86 19.54
C ARG A 649 -6.05 -14.10 19.35
N ILE A 650 -5.69 -14.74 18.24
CA ILE A 650 -4.29 -14.91 17.82
C ILE A 650 -4.04 -14.05 16.59
N LYS A 651 -2.87 -13.40 16.56
CA LYS A 651 -2.34 -12.70 15.39
C LYS A 651 -1.02 -13.35 14.99
N VAL A 652 -0.87 -13.65 13.71
CA VAL A 652 0.42 -14.05 13.12
C VAL A 652 0.84 -12.94 12.17
N GLN A 653 2.03 -12.36 12.39
CA GLN A 653 2.54 -11.25 11.59
C GLN A 653 3.91 -11.55 11.02
N ALA A 654 4.20 -11.06 9.82
CA ALA A 654 5.54 -11.14 9.27
C ALA A 654 6.54 -10.31 10.10
N THR A 655 7.61 -10.93 10.58
CA THR A 655 8.66 -10.22 11.33
C THR A 655 9.37 -9.24 10.40
N GLY A 656 9.37 -7.96 10.75
CA GLY A 656 9.95 -6.90 9.90
C GLY A 656 9.16 -6.60 8.62
N GLY A 657 8.03 -7.28 8.37
CA GLY A 657 7.07 -6.95 7.33
C GLY A 657 5.91 -6.10 7.86
N ILE A 658 4.94 -5.79 7.00
CA ILE A 658 3.74 -5.00 7.35
C ILE A 658 2.44 -5.82 7.32
N PHE A 659 2.47 -7.04 6.78
CA PHE A 659 1.28 -7.87 6.61
C PHE A 659 1.11 -8.87 7.76
N PHE A 660 -0.12 -9.28 8.01
CA PHE A 660 -0.49 -10.19 9.09
C PHE A 660 -1.87 -10.81 8.83
N ASP A 661 -2.23 -11.79 9.65
CA ASP A 661 -3.61 -12.23 9.78
C ASP A 661 -4.01 -12.44 11.26
N VAL A 662 -5.30 -12.39 11.54
CA VAL A 662 -5.89 -12.55 12.89
C VAL A 662 -6.97 -13.62 12.85
N SER A 663 -7.05 -14.44 13.90
CA SER A 663 -8.10 -15.46 14.04
C SER A 663 -9.49 -14.88 13.84
N ASP A 664 -10.34 -15.56 13.05
CA ASP A 664 -11.68 -15.10 12.62
C ASP A 664 -12.69 -15.02 13.76
N GLN A 665 -12.51 -15.80 14.83
CA GLN A 665 -13.45 -15.86 15.97
C GLN A 665 -12.73 -15.73 17.31
N ASN A 666 -13.44 -15.19 18.31
CA ASN A 666 -12.99 -15.24 19.71
C ASN A 666 -13.02 -16.70 20.19
N PHE A 667 -11.98 -17.14 20.88
CA PHE A 667 -11.94 -18.44 21.55
C PHE A 667 -11.75 -18.29 23.07
N LYS A 668 -11.89 -19.40 23.80
CA LYS A 668 -11.82 -19.40 25.27
C LYS A 668 -10.41 -19.74 25.78
N ILE A 669 -9.94 -19.03 26.79
CA ILE A 669 -8.81 -19.41 27.63
C ILE A 669 -9.35 -19.73 29.02
N GLU A 670 -8.98 -20.90 29.55
CA GLU A 670 -9.29 -21.33 30.91
C GLU A 670 -8.02 -21.47 31.75
N VAL A 671 -8.11 -21.07 33.01
CA VAL A 671 -7.10 -21.35 34.02
C VAL A 671 -7.55 -22.60 34.80
N PRO A 672 -6.80 -23.71 34.76
CA PRO A 672 -7.15 -24.90 35.53
C PRO A 672 -7.23 -24.60 37.04
N THR A 673 -8.36 -24.94 37.68
CA THR A 673 -8.58 -24.75 39.13
C THR A 673 -8.33 -26.01 39.96
N GLY A 674 -7.98 -27.13 39.32
CA GLY A 674 -7.69 -28.42 39.92
C GLY A 674 -7.08 -29.40 38.92
N PRO A 675 -6.80 -30.65 39.34
CA PRO A 675 -6.19 -31.67 38.48
C PRO A 675 -6.96 -31.86 37.17
N THR A 676 -6.29 -31.69 36.03
CA THR A 676 -6.89 -31.87 34.70
C THR A 676 -5.88 -32.42 33.70
N PHE A 677 -6.38 -32.84 32.54
CA PHE A 677 -5.56 -33.36 31.45
C PHE A 677 -5.76 -32.54 30.18
N PHE A 678 -4.89 -32.77 29.20
CA PHE A 678 -5.06 -32.29 27.83
C PHE A 678 -4.65 -33.40 26.85
N LEU A 679 -5.21 -33.35 25.65
CA LEU A 679 -4.79 -34.23 24.57
C LEU A 679 -3.70 -33.53 23.76
N GLN A 680 -2.60 -34.22 23.51
CA GLN A 680 -1.50 -33.72 22.70
C GLN A 680 -1.21 -34.71 21.58
N GLY A 681 -1.27 -34.23 20.34
CA GLY A 681 -0.76 -34.94 19.16
C GLY A 681 0.77 -34.87 19.06
N PRO A 682 1.39 -35.46 18.03
CA PRO A 682 2.82 -35.35 17.80
C PRO A 682 3.23 -33.89 17.58
N ASN A 683 4.47 -33.53 17.93
CA ASN A 683 5.01 -32.20 17.71
C ASN A 683 5.08 -31.89 16.20
N GLY A 684 4.31 -30.87 15.78
CA GLY A 684 4.29 -30.28 14.43
C GLY A 684 3.30 -30.92 13.44
N PRO A 685 2.62 -30.14 12.56
CA PRO A 685 1.98 -30.61 11.36
C PRO A 685 3.05 -30.93 10.32
N ALA A 686 3.68 -32.09 10.45
CA ALA A 686 3.98 -32.84 9.25
C ALA A 686 2.63 -33.35 8.71
N SER A 687 1.98 -32.50 7.91
CA SER A 687 0.75 -32.67 7.15
C SER A 687 -0.54 -32.81 7.97
N ALA A 688 -1.60 -32.13 7.52
CA ALA A 688 -2.92 -32.71 7.66
C ALA A 688 -2.81 -34.20 7.30
N LEU A 689 -3.31 -35.10 8.15
CA LEU A 689 -3.09 -36.52 7.99
C LEU A 689 -3.51 -36.91 6.56
N SER A 690 -2.53 -37.18 5.72
CA SER A 690 -2.76 -37.31 4.29
C SER A 690 -3.10 -38.75 3.99
N ILE A 691 -4.24 -38.95 3.35
CA ILE A 691 -4.75 -40.28 3.06
C ILE A 691 -5.14 -40.34 1.59
N CYS A 692 -4.59 -41.30 0.86
CA CYS A 692 -5.08 -41.59 -0.48
C CYS A 692 -6.41 -42.34 -0.39
N PRO A 693 -7.37 -42.09 -1.29
CA PRO A 693 -8.61 -42.87 -1.33
C PRO A 693 -8.32 -44.38 -1.31
N GLY A 694 -8.84 -45.09 -0.32
CA GLY A 694 -8.61 -46.53 -0.10
C GLY A 694 -7.55 -46.89 0.95
N ASN A 695 -6.81 -45.91 1.49
CA ASN A 695 -5.73 -46.13 2.45
C ASN A 695 -6.09 -45.61 3.87
N SER A 696 -5.18 -45.81 4.82
CA SER A 696 -5.26 -45.30 6.19
C SER A 696 -3.93 -44.71 6.66
N ALA A 697 -3.98 -43.89 7.70
CA ALA A 697 -2.82 -43.26 8.32
C ALA A 697 -2.97 -43.22 9.85
N THR A 698 -1.87 -43.11 10.57
CA THR A 698 -1.84 -43.19 12.04
C THR A 698 -1.31 -41.92 12.69
N LEU A 699 -1.79 -41.62 13.90
CA LEU A 699 -1.44 -40.46 14.70
C LEU A 699 -1.14 -40.91 16.14
N ALA A 700 0.04 -40.55 16.66
CA ALA A 700 0.33 -40.75 18.08
C ALA A 700 -0.40 -39.70 18.92
N LEU A 701 -1.11 -40.15 19.96
CA LEU A 701 -1.86 -39.29 20.87
C LEU A 701 -1.36 -39.50 22.29
N THR A 702 -1.04 -38.43 22.98
CA THR A 702 -0.60 -38.44 24.39
C THR A 702 -1.59 -37.72 25.28
N VAL A 703 -1.73 -38.21 26.50
CA VAL A 703 -2.54 -37.57 27.54
C VAL A 703 -1.59 -36.81 28.47
N GLY A 704 -1.51 -35.50 28.29
CA GLY A 704 -0.75 -34.61 29.16
C GLY A 704 -1.47 -34.36 30.48
N GLN A 705 -0.72 -33.93 31.49
CA GLN A 705 -1.23 -33.68 32.85
C GLN A 705 -0.97 -32.24 33.30
N LEU A 706 -1.92 -31.66 34.01
CA LEU A 706 -1.83 -30.37 34.68
C LEU A 706 -2.35 -30.51 36.12
N GLN A 707 -1.77 -29.73 37.04
CA GLN A 707 -2.19 -29.71 38.45
C GLN A 707 -2.21 -31.13 39.07
N ASP A 708 -1.16 -31.93 38.81
CA ASP A 708 -0.96 -33.28 39.36
C ASP A 708 -2.05 -34.33 39.02
N PHE A 709 -2.71 -34.20 37.86
CA PHE A 709 -3.68 -35.20 37.39
C PHE A 709 -3.04 -36.59 37.16
N ALA A 710 -3.60 -37.63 37.80
CA ALA A 710 -3.10 -39.01 37.74
C ALA A 710 -4.15 -40.04 37.24
N GLY A 711 -5.25 -39.59 36.61
CA GLY A 711 -6.35 -40.45 36.15
C GLY A 711 -6.14 -41.08 34.76
N SER A 712 -7.12 -41.89 34.33
CA SER A 712 -7.18 -42.45 32.96
C SER A 712 -8.26 -41.75 32.12
N VAL A 713 -8.00 -41.62 30.82
CA VAL A 713 -8.83 -40.89 29.85
C VAL A 713 -9.34 -41.85 28.78
N THR A 714 -10.66 -41.88 28.56
CA THR A 714 -11.32 -42.66 27.51
C THR A 714 -11.45 -41.84 26.23
N LEU A 715 -11.02 -42.40 25.09
CA LEU A 715 -10.92 -41.72 23.80
C LEU A 715 -12.08 -42.07 22.86
N SER A 716 -12.53 -41.09 22.08
CA SER A 716 -13.54 -41.23 21.02
C SER A 716 -13.26 -40.25 19.87
N ALA A 717 -13.98 -40.37 18.76
CA ALA A 717 -13.87 -39.44 17.63
C ALA A 717 -15.25 -38.84 17.30
N LEU A 718 -15.28 -37.55 17.01
CA LEU A 718 -16.47 -36.78 16.69
C LEU A 718 -16.30 -36.09 15.32
N ASN A 719 -17.42 -35.69 14.70
CA ASN A 719 -17.46 -34.97 13.42
C ASN A 719 -16.79 -35.70 12.24
N LEU A 720 -17.01 -37.01 12.09
CA LEU A 720 -16.44 -37.79 10.98
C LEU A 720 -17.24 -37.61 9.67
N PRO A 721 -16.61 -37.12 8.58
CA PRO A 721 -17.23 -37.04 7.25
C PRO A 721 -17.53 -38.42 6.66
N THR A 722 -18.47 -38.47 5.71
CA THR A 722 -18.75 -39.69 4.93
C THR A 722 -17.48 -40.22 4.27
N GLY A 723 -17.14 -41.48 4.57
CA GLY A 723 -15.95 -42.15 4.02
C GLY A 723 -14.69 -42.05 4.89
N LEU A 724 -14.73 -41.39 6.06
CA LEU A 724 -13.65 -41.41 7.06
C LEU A 724 -14.04 -42.18 8.33
N THR A 725 -13.11 -42.96 8.89
CA THR A 725 -13.28 -43.68 10.17
C THR A 725 -12.06 -43.52 11.08
N VAL A 726 -12.22 -43.68 12.39
CA VAL A 726 -11.14 -43.60 13.40
C VAL A 726 -11.18 -44.81 14.33
N ALA A 727 -10.03 -45.44 14.55
CA ALA A 727 -9.85 -46.54 15.49
C ALA A 727 -8.65 -46.28 16.42
N TYR A 728 -8.75 -46.64 17.70
CA TYR A 728 -7.66 -46.44 18.68
C TYR A 728 -7.01 -47.77 19.05
N ALA A 729 -5.67 -47.82 19.09
CA ALA A 729 -4.93 -49.01 19.52
C ALA A 729 -5.24 -49.38 20.98
N ASN A 730 -5.31 -48.36 21.85
CA ASN A 730 -5.94 -48.43 23.15
C ASN A 730 -6.84 -47.20 23.32
N SER A 731 -8.13 -47.43 23.59
CA SER A 731 -9.13 -46.37 23.77
C SER A 731 -9.17 -45.82 25.20
N THR A 732 -8.39 -46.38 26.15
CA THR A 732 -8.27 -45.84 27.52
C THR A 732 -6.80 -45.65 27.88
N VAL A 733 -6.39 -44.41 28.14
CA VAL A 733 -4.97 -44.01 28.29
C VAL A 733 -4.74 -43.32 29.63
N ALA A 734 -3.72 -43.75 30.38
CA ALA A 734 -3.34 -43.12 31.65
C ALA A 734 -2.67 -41.75 31.43
N ALA A 735 -2.77 -40.85 32.42
CA ALA A 735 -2.03 -39.60 32.44
C ALA A 735 -0.51 -39.83 32.23
N GLY A 736 0.10 -39.04 31.34
CA GLY A 736 1.51 -39.16 30.97
C GLY A 736 1.81 -40.28 29.96
N ALA A 737 0.83 -41.10 29.56
CA ALA A 737 1.00 -42.15 28.56
C ALA A 737 0.47 -41.73 27.17
N GLY A 738 0.73 -42.58 26.16
CA GLY A 738 0.25 -42.38 24.79
C GLY A 738 -0.43 -43.61 24.18
N THR A 739 -1.13 -43.39 23.07
CA THR A 739 -1.79 -44.39 22.22
C THR A 739 -1.62 -44.00 20.75
N THR A 740 -2.13 -44.83 19.83
CA THR A 740 -2.17 -44.53 18.39
C THR A 740 -3.60 -44.52 17.89
N ALA A 741 -4.01 -43.45 17.20
CA ALA A 741 -5.25 -43.35 16.45
C ALA A 741 -5.00 -43.66 14.98
N THR A 742 -5.77 -44.57 14.39
CA THR A 742 -5.74 -44.95 12.97
C THR A 742 -6.96 -44.34 12.27
N ILE A 743 -6.73 -43.50 11.27
CA ILE A 743 -7.77 -42.84 10.49
C ILE A 743 -7.75 -43.42 9.08
N SER A 744 -8.91 -43.82 8.53
CA SER A 744 -9.00 -44.50 7.23
C SER A 744 -9.92 -43.77 6.27
N ALA A 745 -9.59 -43.73 4.97
CA ALA A 745 -10.42 -43.19 3.90
C ALA A 745 -10.85 -44.28 2.90
N ALA A 746 -12.15 -44.39 2.63
CA ALA A 746 -12.66 -45.31 1.61
C ALA A 746 -12.19 -44.94 0.18
N ALA A 747 -12.19 -45.90 -0.74
CA ALA A 747 -11.72 -45.69 -2.13
C ALA A 747 -12.51 -44.63 -2.92
N GLY A 748 -13.79 -44.40 -2.54
CA GLY A 748 -14.65 -43.37 -3.13
C GLY A 748 -14.67 -42.05 -2.36
N THR A 749 -13.87 -41.89 -1.29
CA THR A 749 -13.84 -40.64 -0.53
C THR A 749 -13.31 -39.51 -1.41
N ALA A 750 -14.07 -38.42 -1.52
CA ALA A 750 -13.69 -37.29 -2.35
C ALA A 750 -12.38 -36.65 -1.85
N ALA A 751 -11.55 -36.20 -2.79
CA ALA A 751 -10.37 -35.42 -2.43
C ALA A 751 -10.82 -34.11 -1.77
N GLY A 752 -10.20 -33.76 -0.64
CA GLY A 752 -10.65 -32.63 0.18
C GLY A 752 -9.95 -32.57 1.52
N THR A 753 -10.09 -31.42 2.19
CA THR A 753 -9.64 -31.22 3.57
C THR A 753 -10.83 -31.40 4.51
N TYR A 754 -10.64 -32.17 5.58
CA TYR A 754 -11.62 -32.43 6.62
C TYR A 754 -11.02 -32.08 7.99
N ILE A 755 -11.85 -31.61 8.92
CA ILE A 755 -11.48 -31.46 10.34
C ILE A 755 -12.27 -32.49 11.13
N ILE A 756 -11.57 -33.40 11.81
CA ILE A 756 -12.16 -34.37 12.73
C ILE A 756 -11.77 -34.00 14.16
N GLN A 757 -12.56 -34.41 15.16
CA GLN A 757 -12.24 -34.13 16.57
C GLN A 757 -11.92 -35.44 17.30
N LEU A 758 -10.74 -35.52 17.89
CA LEU A 758 -10.41 -36.58 18.85
C LEU A 758 -10.82 -36.08 20.24
N ALA A 759 -11.63 -36.85 20.96
CA ALA A 759 -12.15 -36.48 22.27
C ALA A 759 -11.62 -37.46 23.34
N GLY A 760 -11.33 -36.93 24.52
CA GLY A 760 -10.91 -37.68 25.71
C GLY A 760 -11.82 -37.31 26.88
N SER A 761 -12.28 -38.31 27.64
CA SER A 761 -13.17 -38.13 28.78
C SER A 761 -12.63 -38.80 30.05
N SER A 762 -12.62 -38.08 31.17
CA SER A 762 -12.28 -38.63 32.50
C SER A 762 -13.03 -37.88 33.59
N GLY A 763 -13.75 -38.61 34.46
CA GLY A 763 -14.42 -38.02 35.64
C GLY A 763 -15.43 -36.90 35.31
N GLY A 764 -16.07 -36.94 34.13
CA GLY A 764 -16.98 -35.90 33.65
C GLY A 764 -16.32 -34.72 32.94
N VAL A 765 -14.99 -34.64 32.92
CA VAL A 765 -14.23 -33.67 32.12
C VAL A 765 -13.97 -34.24 30.73
N VAL A 766 -14.41 -33.52 29.69
CA VAL A 766 -14.14 -33.85 28.30
C VAL A 766 -13.18 -32.83 27.70
N ARG A 767 -12.13 -33.29 27.02
CA ARG A 767 -11.17 -32.47 26.28
C ARG A 767 -11.09 -32.97 24.84
N THR A 768 -10.95 -32.04 23.90
CA THR A 768 -10.91 -32.36 22.48
C THR A 768 -9.62 -31.85 21.84
N LEU A 769 -9.19 -32.51 20.78
CA LEU A 769 -8.09 -32.13 19.91
C LEU A 769 -8.61 -32.18 18.47
N ASP A 770 -8.62 -31.04 17.79
CA ASP A 770 -8.98 -30.97 16.38
C ASP A 770 -7.82 -31.52 15.53
N VAL A 771 -8.13 -32.38 14.57
CA VAL A 771 -7.16 -32.99 13.65
C VAL A 771 -7.60 -32.74 12.21
N ARG A 772 -6.74 -32.09 11.44
CA ARG A 772 -6.93 -31.89 10.01
C ARG A 772 -6.52 -33.16 9.25
N VAL A 773 -7.42 -33.70 8.43
CA VAL A 773 -7.20 -34.86 7.56
C VAL A 773 -7.36 -34.41 6.11
N VAL A 774 -6.42 -34.73 5.22
CA VAL A 774 -6.56 -34.42 3.79
C VAL A 774 -6.63 -35.70 2.99
N VAL A 775 -7.72 -35.85 2.23
CA VAL A 775 -7.82 -36.89 1.22
C VAL A 775 -7.28 -36.34 -0.09
N ARG A 776 -6.22 -36.96 -0.63
CA ARG A 776 -5.48 -36.43 -1.79
C ARG A 776 -6.06 -36.92 -3.12
N PRO A 777 -5.95 -36.12 -4.19
CA PRO A 777 -6.34 -36.55 -5.53
C PRO A 777 -5.31 -37.50 -6.17
N LEU A 778 -5.77 -38.33 -7.12
CA LEU A 778 -4.91 -39.13 -8.00
C LEU A 778 -4.39 -38.29 -9.18
N LEU A 779 -3.13 -38.45 -9.58
CA LEU A 779 -2.56 -37.74 -10.72
C LEU A 779 -2.81 -38.48 -12.04
N THR A 780 -3.38 -37.77 -13.03
CA THR A 780 -3.65 -38.33 -14.38
C THR A 780 -3.02 -37.52 -15.52
N GLN A 781 -2.51 -36.31 -15.25
CA GLN A 781 -1.97 -35.40 -16.26
C GLN A 781 -0.45 -35.58 -16.47
N ALA A 782 -0.01 -35.73 -17.72
CA ALA A 782 1.41 -35.74 -18.08
C ALA A 782 2.01 -34.31 -18.09
N VAL A 783 3.31 -34.22 -17.79
CA VAL A 783 4.08 -32.97 -17.76
C VAL A 783 4.48 -32.52 -19.17
N THR A 784 4.67 -31.21 -19.39
CA THR A 784 5.28 -30.66 -20.62
C THR A 784 6.67 -30.08 -20.32
N ILE A 785 7.71 -30.54 -21.03
CA ILE A 785 9.08 -30.02 -20.88
C ILE A 785 9.18 -28.65 -21.57
N THR A 786 9.72 -27.65 -20.86
CA THR A 786 9.85 -26.25 -21.32
C THR A 786 11.27 -25.91 -21.75
N ALA A 787 12.28 -26.57 -21.18
CA ALA A 787 13.67 -26.49 -21.62
C ALA A 787 14.42 -27.78 -21.26
N PRO A 788 15.45 -28.17 -22.02
CA PRO A 788 15.86 -27.62 -23.30
C PRO A 788 14.81 -27.88 -24.41
N THR A 789 14.77 -27.05 -25.46
CA THR A 789 13.92 -27.27 -26.64
C THR A 789 14.75 -27.86 -27.78
N ALA A 790 14.12 -28.52 -28.75
CA ALA A 790 14.80 -29.08 -29.93
C ALA A 790 15.54 -28.03 -30.79
N THR A 791 15.32 -26.74 -30.54
CA THR A 791 15.94 -25.59 -31.21
C THR A 791 17.02 -24.89 -30.36
N SER A 792 17.25 -25.32 -29.12
CA SER A 792 18.33 -24.78 -28.29
C SER A 792 19.69 -25.27 -28.81
N GLY A 793 20.65 -24.35 -28.97
CA GLY A 793 22.03 -24.69 -29.33
C GLY A 793 22.74 -25.51 -28.24
N PRO A 794 24.04 -25.80 -28.40
CA PRO A 794 24.80 -26.58 -27.44
C PRO A 794 24.75 -25.98 -26.04
N THR A 795 24.36 -26.78 -25.04
CA THR A 795 24.16 -26.36 -23.65
C THR A 795 25.33 -26.80 -22.75
N THR A 796 25.36 -26.35 -21.50
CA THR A 796 26.34 -26.79 -20.48
C THR A 796 26.41 -28.33 -20.38
N LEU A 797 27.52 -28.87 -19.85
CA LEU A 797 27.60 -30.28 -19.46
C LEU A 797 26.65 -30.63 -18.30
N ARG A 798 26.00 -29.65 -17.68
CA ARG A 798 24.99 -29.81 -16.62
C ARG A 798 23.74 -28.98 -16.92
N PRO A 799 22.97 -29.32 -17.96
CA PRO A 799 21.85 -28.49 -18.40
C PRO A 799 20.75 -28.44 -17.35
N VAL A 800 20.14 -27.28 -17.22
CA VAL A 800 18.87 -27.15 -16.50
C VAL A 800 17.78 -27.69 -17.42
N ILE A 801 17.13 -28.74 -16.97
CA ILE A 801 15.95 -29.34 -17.58
C ILE A 801 14.76 -28.78 -16.81
N SER A 802 13.80 -28.12 -17.46
CA SER A 802 12.63 -27.52 -16.80
C SER A 802 11.31 -27.93 -17.44
N TRP A 803 10.22 -27.86 -16.68
CA TRP A 803 8.90 -28.32 -17.14
C TRP A 803 7.70 -27.61 -16.48
N SER A 804 6.50 -27.84 -17.01
CA SER A 804 5.24 -27.29 -16.51
C SER A 804 4.82 -27.90 -15.16
N SER A 805 4.27 -27.09 -14.24
CA SER A 805 3.71 -27.61 -12.98
C SER A 805 2.48 -28.48 -13.21
N VAL A 806 2.35 -29.59 -12.48
CA VAL A 806 1.12 -30.38 -12.39
C VAL A 806 0.45 -30.14 -11.05
N PRO A 807 -0.83 -29.69 -10.99
CA PRO A 807 -1.55 -29.50 -9.74
C PRO A 807 -1.57 -30.78 -8.88
N ALA A 808 -1.41 -30.62 -7.57
CA ALA A 808 -1.36 -31.71 -6.58
C ALA A 808 -0.19 -32.71 -6.70
N SER A 809 0.84 -32.39 -7.49
CA SER A 809 2.10 -33.15 -7.47
C SER A 809 2.92 -32.86 -6.22
N SER A 810 3.58 -33.88 -5.67
CA SER A 810 4.53 -33.81 -4.56
C SER A 810 5.99 -33.82 -5.04
N GLY A 811 6.22 -34.06 -6.33
CA GLY A 811 7.52 -33.96 -6.96
C GLY A 811 7.51 -34.49 -8.38
N TYR A 812 8.69 -34.73 -8.93
CA TYR A 812 8.87 -35.18 -10.30
C TYR A 812 9.99 -36.22 -10.40
N ASP A 813 9.84 -37.14 -11.35
CA ASP A 813 10.91 -38.03 -11.79
C ASP A 813 11.37 -37.61 -13.19
N VAL A 814 12.69 -37.49 -13.38
CA VAL A 814 13.34 -37.15 -14.64
C VAL A 814 14.20 -38.32 -15.09
N GLN A 815 14.11 -38.67 -16.37
CA GLN A 815 15.04 -39.59 -17.00
C GLN A 815 15.79 -38.92 -18.13
N LEU A 816 17.08 -39.19 -18.22
CA LEU A 816 17.99 -38.83 -19.31
C LEU A 816 18.53 -40.11 -19.94
N ALA A 817 18.73 -40.16 -21.24
CA ALA A 817 19.30 -41.31 -21.95
C ALA A 817 20.10 -40.88 -23.18
N LEU A 818 20.88 -41.81 -23.76
CA LEU A 818 21.59 -41.61 -25.02
C LEU A 818 20.74 -41.98 -26.25
N ASP A 819 19.55 -42.54 -26.03
CA ASP A 819 18.58 -42.92 -27.07
C ASP A 819 17.14 -42.56 -26.66
N ALA A 820 16.28 -42.33 -27.65
CA ALA A 820 14.88 -41.96 -27.43
C ALA A 820 14.02 -43.06 -26.76
N GLY A 821 14.49 -44.31 -26.78
CA GLY A 821 13.84 -45.46 -26.15
C GLY A 821 14.15 -45.61 -24.65
N PHE A 822 15.09 -44.82 -24.11
CA PHE A 822 15.61 -44.95 -22.75
C PHE A 822 16.15 -46.37 -22.47
N THR A 823 16.98 -46.88 -23.38
CA THR A 823 17.57 -48.23 -23.30
C THR A 823 19.08 -48.22 -23.03
N SER A 824 19.78 -47.11 -23.31
CA SER A 824 21.21 -46.92 -23.18
C SER A 824 21.56 -45.66 -22.40
N GLY A 825 22.53 -45.76 -21.49
CA GLY A 825 23.05 -44.61 -20.74
C GLY A 825 22.01 -43.88 -19.88
N VAL A 826 21.03 -44.61 -19.32
CA VAL A 826 19.90 -44.03 -18.60
C VAL A 826 20.31 -43.50 -17.24
N ILE A 827 20.11 -42.21 -17.02
CA ILE A 827 20.21 -41.56 -15.71
C ILE A 827 18.79 -41.27 -15.26
N THR A 828 18.41 -41.78 -14.08
CA THR A 828 17.10 -41.52 -13.47
C THR A 828 17.30 -40.71 -12.20
N GLN A 829 16.61 -39.57 -12.12
CA GLN A 829 16.49 -38.79 -10.89
C GLN A 829 15.04 -38.81 -10.43
N THR A 830 14.81 -39.12 -9.17
CA THR A 830 13.47 -39.16 -8.56
C THR A 830 13.35 -38.12 -7.45
N GLY A 831 12.10 -37.81 -7.08
CA GLY A 831 11.80 -36.98 -5.90
C GLY A 831 12.17 -35.49 -6.05
N LEU A 832 12.16 -34.96 -7.26
CA LEU A 832 12.47 -33.56 -7.52
C LEU A 832 11.31 -32.66 -7.12
N LEU A 833 11.53 -31.72 -6.20
CA LEU A 833 10.48 -30.79 -5.74
C LEU A 833 10.33 -29.57 -6.65
N ALA A 834 11.43 -29.17 -7.29
CA ALA A 834 11.43 -28.08 -8.25
C ALA A 834 10.92 -28.56 -9.60
N ASN A 835 10.37 -27.62 -10.39
CA ASN A 835 10.01 -27.85 -11.79
C ASN A 835 11.24 -27.81 -12.72
N SER A 836 12.41 -28.13 -12.17
CA SER A 836 13.67 -28.14 -12.87
C SER A 836 14.67 -29.11 -12.25
N PHE A 837 15.58 -29.63 -13.07
CA PHE A 837 16.63 -30.56 -12.67
C PHE A 837 17.94 -30.23 -13.36
N VAL A 838 19.04 -30.37 -12.64
CA VAL A 838 20.41 -30.26 -13.16
C VAL A 838 21.14 -31.58 -12.86
N PRO A 839 21.73 -32.25 -13.88
CA PRO A 839 22.48 -33.48 -13.67
C PRO A 839 23.60 -33.33 -12.62
N PRO A 840 23.71 -34.26 -11.66
CA PRO A 840 24.70 -34.19 -10.58
C PRO A 840 26.12 -34.54 -11.05
N THR A 841 26.25 -35.18 -12.22
CA THR A 841 27.51 -35.44 -12.91
C THR A 841 27.51 -34.72 -14.25
N GLU A 842 28.69 -34.34 -14.72
CA GLU A 842 28.82 -33.74 -16.04
C GLU A 842 28.49 -34.76 -17.12
N LEU A 843 27.62 -34.33 -18.03
CA LEU A 843 27.32 -35.06 -19.26
C LEU A 843 28.52 -34.98 -20.21
N ARG A 844 28.61 -35.94 -21.13
CA ARG A 844 29.71 -35.97 -22.10
C ARG A 844 29.64 -34.74 -23.02
N PRO A 845 30.76 -34.09 -23.36
CA PRO A 845 30.76 -32.99 -24.32
C PRO A 845 30.34 -33.47 -25.71
N ASN A 846 29.79 -32.57 -26.53
CA ASN A 846 29.34 -32.83 -27.91
C ASN A 846 28.46 -34.10 -28.07
N THR A 847 27.54 -34.34 -27.13
CA THR A 847 26.73 -35.56 -27.08
C THR A 847 25.25 -35.22 -27.01
N THR A 848 24.43 -35.93 -27.79
CA THR A 848 22.95 -35.80 -27.76
C THR A 848 22.35 -36.69 -26.68
N TYR A 849 21.48 -36.10 -25.86
CA TYR A 849 20.71 -36.77 -24.81
C TYR A 849 19.21 -36.62 -25.05
N TYR A 850 18.44 -37.60 -24.59
CA TYR A 850 16.98 -37.63 -24.61
C TYR A 850 16.44 -37.57 -23.19
N VAL A 851 15.40 -36.76 -22.95
CA VAL A 851 14.81 -36.53 -21.64
C VAL A 851 13.30 -36.73 -21.64
N ARG A 852 12.77 -37.32 -20.56
CA ARG A 852 11.33 -37.38 -20.23
C ARG A 852 11.12 -37.15 -18.73
N VAL A 853 9.97 -36.57 -18.39
CA VAL A 853 9.63 -36.20 -17.00
C VAL A 853 8.21 -36.67 -16.66
N ARG A 854 7.97 -37.15 -15.45
CA ARG A 854 6.61 -37.38 -14.94
C ARG A 854 6.41 -36.69 -13.60
N ALA A 855 5.18 -36.27 -13.32
CA ALA A 855 4.80 -35.83 -11.99
C ALA A 855 4.61 -37.04 -11.07
N VAL A 856 4.99 -36.88 -9.82
CA VAL A 856 4.77 -37.83 -8.73
C VAL A 856 3.85 -37.15 -7.74
N GLY A 857 2.79 -37.83 -7.34
CA GLY A 857 1.90 -37.40 -6.28
C GLY A 857 1.99 -38.36 -5.10
N GLU A 858 1.49 -37.94 -3.95
CA GLU A 858 1.42 -38.79 -2.76
C GLU A 858 0.66 -40.11 -3.01
N CYS A 859 -0.26 -40.13 -3.98
CA CYS A 859 -1.06 -41.31 -4.35
C CYS A 859 -0.57 -42.06 -5.59
N GLY A 860 0.63 -41.75 -6.10
CA GLY A 860 1.24 -42.43 -7.23
C GLY A 860 1.66 -41.50 -8.38
N PRO A 861 2.45 -42.00 -9.34
CA PRO A 861 2.97 -41.21 -10.44
C PRO A 861 1.95 -41.02 -11.56
N ALA A 862 2.03 -39.84 -12.20
CA ALA A 862 1.37 -39.57 -13.48
C ALA A 862 2.10 -40.25 -14.66
N PRO A 863 1.52 -40.25 -15.87
CA PRO A 863 2.21 -40.66 -17.09
C PRO A 863 3.45 -39.78 -17.39
N TYR A 864 4.44 -40.33 -18.09
CA TYR A 864 5.61 -39.58 -18.58
C TYR A 864 5.23 -38.57 -19.67
N SER A 865 5.98 -37.47 -19.74
CA SER A 865 5.95 -36.48 -20.80
C SER A 865 6.30 -37.09 -22.17
N ALA A 866 6.02 -36.34 -23.22
CA ALA A 866 6.69 -36.55 -24.50
C ALA A 866 8.23 -36.44 -24.34
N VAL A 867 8.97 -37.19 -25.17
CA VAL A 867 10.44 -37.21 -25.17
C VAL A 867 10.99 -35.97 -25.88
N VAL A 868 11.99 -35.32 -25.29
CA VAL A 868 12.71 -34.17 -25.88
C VAL A 868 14.20 -34.49 -25.97
N SER A 869 14.92 -33.95 -26.96
CA SER A 869 16.37 -34.12 -27.11
C SER A 869 17.15 -32.81 -27.06
N PHE A 870 18.40 -32.84 -26.59
CA PHE A 870 19.35 -31.72 -26.59
C PHE A 870 20.81 -32.20 -26.77
N THR A 871 21.72 -31.28 -27.09
CA THR A 871 23.15 -31.58 -27.28
C THR A 871 24.02 -30.72 -26.36
N THR A 872 25.03 -31.30 -25.73
CA THR A 872 26.00 -30.61 -24.85
C THR A 872 27.09 -29.86 -25.64
N GLY A 873 27.69 -28.85 -25.01
CA GLY A 873 28.72 -27.96 -25.56
C GLY A 873 30.03 -28.64 -25.93
N SER A 874 30.81 -27.96 -26.76
CA SER A 874 32.16 -28.35 -27.17
C SER A 874 33.17 -27.90 -26.10
N GLN A 875 34.07 -28.77 -25.69
CA GLN A 875 35.13 -28.43 -24.72
C GLN A 875 36.46 -28.24 -25.46
N THR A 876 37.09 -27.08 -25.26
CA THR A 876 38.40 -26.74 -25.84
C THR A 876 39.41 -26.45 -24.73
N CYS A 877 40.58 -27.11 -24.76
CA CYS A 877 41.64 -26.92 -23.76
C CYS A 877 42.85 -26.19 -24.36
N GLN A 878 43.34 -25.17 -23.68
CA GLN A 878 44.52 -24.40 -24.07
C GLN A 878 45.55 -24.40 -22.93
N THR A 879 46.82 -24.68 -23.25
CA THR A 879 47.93 -24.51 -22.31
C THR A 879 48.57 -23.14 -22.48
N ILE A 880 48.66 -22.37 -21.41
CA ILE A 880 49.19 -21.00 -21.38
C ILE A 880 50.39 -20.98 -20.43
N ALA A 881 51.58 -20.70 -20.95
CA ALA A 881 52.79 -20.62 -20.12
C ALA A 881 52.89 -19.26 -19.42
N ALA A 882 53.36 -19.24 -18.17
CA ALA A 882 53.67 -18.00 -17.48
C ALA A 882 54.86 -17.30 -18.15
N THR A 883 54.71 -16.02 -18.45
CA THR A 883 55.76 -15.19 -19.06
C THR A 883 56.53 -14.38 -18.03
N ASN A 884 55.96 -14.19 -16.84
CA ASN A 884 56.54 -13.43 -15.76
C ASN A 884 57.38 -14.31 -14.82
N VAL A 885 58.18 -15.21 -15.38
CA VAL A 885 59.13 -16.09 -14.68
C VAL A 885 60.51 -15.96 -15.35
N PRO A 886 61.63 -16.07 -14.62
CA PRO A 886 61.73 -16.48 -13.21
C PRO A 886 61.30 -15.41 -12.19
N GLN A 887 60.75 -15.84 -11.05
CA GLN A 887 60.44 -14.98 -9.90
C GLN A 887 61.25 -15.41 -8.68
N THR A 888 61.87 -14.45 -7.99
CA THR A 888 62.72 -14.73 -6.82
C THR A 888 61.87 -14.95 -5.58
N ILE A 889 62.13 -16.03 -4.84
CA ILE A 889 61.60 -16.27 -3.49
C ILE A 889 62.66 -15.74 -2.52
N SER A 890 62.34 -14.65 -1.82
CA SER A 890 63.31 -13.95 -0.95
C SER A 890 63.69 -14.79 0.27
N ALA A 891 64.94 -14.69 0.72
CA ALA A 891 65.43 -15.33 1.94
C ALA A 891 65.12 -14.55 3.24
N THR A 892 64.38 -13.44 3.15
CA THR A 892 63.93 -12.62 4.29
C THR A 892 62.63 -13.16 4.89
N ALA A 893 62.28 -12.79 6.14
CA ALA A 893 61.12 -13.37 6.86
C ALA A 893 59.78 -13.30 6.08
N ALA A 894 59.07 -14.44 6.04
CA ALA A 894 57.79 -14.71 5.38
C ALA A 894 57.69 -14.16 3.95
N ALA A 895 58.44 -14.75 3.02
CA ALA A 895 58.47 -14.32 1.62
C ALA A 895 57.27 -14.89 0.84
N THR A 896 56.36 -14.01 0.44
CA THR A 896 55.29 -14.32 -0.52
C THR A 896 55.71 -13.86 -1.91
N VAL A 897 55.69 -14.76 -2.88
CA VAL A 897 55.90 -14.44 -4.30
C VAL A 897 54.66 -14.82 -5.11
N THR A 898 54.35 -14.03 -6.14
CA THR A 898 53.22 -14.27 -7.03
C THR A 898 53.65 -14.31 -8.49
N SER A 899 52.95 -15.13 -9.28
CA SER A 899 53.08 -15.18 -10.73
C SER A 899 51.70 -15.14 -11.37
N VAL A 900 51.52 -14.30 -12.39
CA VAL A 900 50.19 -14.02 -12.95
C VAL A 900 50.14 -14.41 -14.42
N ILE A 901 49.17 -15.23 -14.80
CA ILE A 901 48.79 -15.49 -16.20
C ILE A 901 47.50 -14.71 -16.51
N PRO A 902 47.54 -13.68 -17.37
CA PRO A 902 46.34 -13.01 -17.85
C PRO A 902 45.66 -13.85 -18.94
N VAL A 903 44.35 -14.09 -18.79
CA VAL A 903 43.52 -14.84 -19.75
C VAL A 903 42.41 -13.94 -20.27
N THR A 904 42.12 -14.00 -21.58
CA THR A 904 41.08 -13.18 -22.24
C THR A 904 39.88 -13.98 -22.73
N ASN A 905 39.83 -15.28 -22.44
CA ASN A 905 38.76 -16.17 -22.89
C ASN A 905 37.51 -16.02 -22.00
N PRO A 906 36.37 -15.54 -22.53
CA PRO A 906 35.16 -15.30 -21.74
C PRO A 906 34.38 -16.58 -21.41
N ASN A 907 34.74 -17.72 -22.00
CA ASN A 907 34.01 -18.97 -21.80
C ASN A 907 34.24 -19.52 -20.39
N ARG A 908 33.24 -20.25 -19.88
CA ARG A 908 33.29 -20.84 -18.55
C ARG A 908 34.34 -21.95 -18.48
N VAL A 909 35.08 -21.96 -17.38
CA VAL A 909 36.09 -22.98 -17.10
C VAL A 909 35.41 -24.29 -16.76
N SER A 910 35.68 -25.32 -17.57
CA SER A 910 35.18 -26.68 -17.38
C SER A 910 36.22 -27.61 -16.76
N ASN A 911 37.52 -27.33 -16.92
CA ASN A 911 38.58 -28.10 -16.28
C ASN A 911 39.88 -27.29 -16.20
N ILE A 912 40.74 -27.59 -15.23
CA ILE A 912 42.02 -26.92 -14.99
C ILE A 912 43.11 -27.95 -14.71
N ARG A 913 44.30 -27.75 -15.28
CA ARG A 913 45.52 -28.44 -14.86
C ARG A 913 46.67 -27.45 -14.76
N VAL A 914 47.55 -27.64 -13.79
CA VAL A 914 48.81 -26.88 -13.70
C VAL A 914 49.91 -27.74 -14.27
N ARG A 915 50.62 -27.26 -15.29
CA ARG A 915 51.66 -28.01 -16.00
C ARG A 915 53.04 -27.46 -15.67
N ASN A 916 54.00 -28.37 -15.52
CA ASN A 916 55.43 -28.04 -15.43
C ASN A 916 55.76 -26.95 -14.39
N LEU A 917 55.11 -26.99 -13.22
CA LEU A 917 55.44 -26.09 -12.12
C LEU A 917 56.83 -26.44 -11.61
N ALA A 918 57.79 -25.57 -11.87
CA ALA A 918 59.21 -25.78 -11.59
C ALA A 918 59.74 -24.69 -10.65
N ILE A 919 60.18 -25.07 -9.46
CA ILE A 919 60.74 -24.19 -8.43
C ILE A 919 62.11 -24.72 -8.01
N THR A 920 63.12 -23.86 -7.99
CA THR A 920 64.39 -24.16 -7.33
C THR A 920 64.34 -23.67 -5.89
N HIS A 921 64.46 -24.56 -4.91
CA HIS A 921 64.44 -24.21 -3.48
C HIS A 921 65.30 -25.22 -2.68
N PRO A 922 66.05 -24.80 -1.66
CA PRO A 922 66.85 -25.72 -0.83
C PRO A 922 66.02 -26.77 -0.08
N ASP A 923 64.81 -26.42 0.37
CA ASP A 923 63.87 -27.35 1.01
C ASP A 923 62.42 -26.98 0.68
N VAL A 924 61.75 -27.76 -0.15
CA VAL A 924 60.38 -27.45 -0.61
C VAL A 924 59.32 -27.69 0.47
N SER A 925 59.64 -28.35 1.59
CA SER A 925 58.71 -28.52 2.72
C SER A 925 58.39 -27.20 3.44
N GLU A 926 59.08 -26.13 3.10
CA GLU A 926 58.86 -24.79 3.63
C GLU A 926 57.80 -24.02 2.82
N LEU A 927 57.45 -24.53 1.62
CA LEU A 927 56.59 -23.86 0.66
C LEU A 927 55.11 -24.27 0.79
N GLU A 928 54.25 -23.27 0.72
CA GLU A 928 52.83 -23.43 0.39
C GLU A 928 52.58 -22.81 -1.00
N ILE A 929 51.99 -23.59 -1.91
CA ILE A 929 51.74 -23.16 -3.28
C ILE A 929 50.25 -23.25 -3.56
N SER A 930 49.66 -22.17 -4.07
CA SER A 930 48.24 -22.11 -4.40
C SER A 930 47.98 -21.40 -5.72
N LEU A 931 46.90 -21.80 -6.40
CA LEU A 931 46.36 -21.10 -7.55
C LEU A 931 45.10 -20.35 -7.14
N THR A 932 45.00 -19.09 -7.55
CA THR A 932 43.82 -18.24 -7.37
C THR A 932 43.23 -17.88 -8.72
N ASN A 933 41.93 -18.12 -8.90
CA ASN A 933 41.22 -17.76 -10.12
C ASN A 933 40.83 -16.26 -10.15
N PRO A 934 40.38 -15.72 -11.30
CA PRO A 934 39.96 -14.31 -11.40
C PRO A 934 38.81 -13.91 -10.48
N ALA A 935 37.99 -14.86 -10.03
CA ALA A 935 36.91 -14.64 -9.06
C ALA A 935 37.39 -14.61 -7.59
N GLY A 936 38.70 -14.70 -7.35
CA GLY A 936 39.30 -14.65 -6.01
C GLY A 936 39.24 -15.96 -5.22
N ARG A 937 38.78 -17.06 -5.83
CA ARG A 937 38.80 -18.39 -5.19
C ARG A 937 40.20 -18.98 -5.27
N ARG A 938 40.60 -19.71 -4.23
CA ARG A 938 41.98 -20.21 -4.04
C ARG A 938 41.98 -21.71 -3.78
N ALA A 939 42.79 -22.46 -4.54
CA ALA A 939 43.06 -23.87 -4.30
C ALA A 939 44.55 -24.07 -3.97
N VAL A 940 44.85 -24.75 -2.86
CA VAL A 940 46.23 -25.12 -2.50
C VAL A 940 46.65 -26.33 -3.33
N LEU A 941 47.73 -26.18 -4.09
CA LEU A 941 48.29 -27.24 -4.93
C LEU A 941 49.25 -28.12 -4.15
N PHE A 942 50.09 -27.49 -3.33
CA PHE A 942 51.16 -28.13 -2.57
C PHE A 942 51.30 -27.47 -1.20
N LEU A 943 51.44 -28.28 -0.15
CA LEU A 943 51.50 -27.79 1.22
C LEU A 943 52.58 -28.54 2.01
N ARG A 944 53.79 -27.98 2.03
CA ARG A 944 54.81 -28.27 3.06
C ARG A 944 55.17 -29.76 3.24
N THR A 945 55.20 -30.51 2.13
CA THR A 945 55.53 -31.95 2.11
C THR A 945 56.98 -32.16 1.69
N CYS A 946 57.56 -33.34 1.95
CA CYS A 946 58.91 -33.75 1.56
C CYS A 946 60.08 -32.96 2.23
N PRO A 947 60.25 -33.06 3.56
CA PRO A 947 61.36 -32.41 4.27
C PRO A 947 62.73 -32.75 3.70
N GLY A 948 63.61 -31.75 3.58
CA GLY A 948 64.97 -31.89 3.04
C GLY A 948 65.05 -32.17 1.53
N THR A 949 63.92 -32.11 0.81
CA THR A 949 63.92 -32.26 -0.66
C THR A 949 64.17 -30.92 -1.32
N GLY A 950 65.26 -30.83 -2.09
CA GLY A 950 65.55 -29.68 -2.92
C GLY A 950 64.76 -29.70 -4.23
N ASN A 951 64.25 -28.54 -4.63
CA ASN A 951 63.52 -28.29 -5.88
C ASN A 951 62.17 -29.04 -6.03
N LEU A 952 61.30 -28.48 -6.86
CA LEU A 952 59.99 -29.04 -7.21
C LEU A 952 59.81 -28.93 -8.73
N ASN A 953 59.42 -30.02 -9.39
CA ASN A 953 58.98 -30.03 -10.79
C ASN A 953 57.82 -31.02 -10.97
N LEU A 954 56.59 -30.51 -10.95
CA LEU A 954 55.35 -31.29 -10.96
C LEU A 954 54.28 -30.69 -11.87
N SER A 955 53.33 -31.53 -12.29
CA SER A 955 52.04 -31.09 -12.83
C SER A 955 50.90 -31.49 -11.89
N PHE A 956 49.82 -30.71 -11.82
CA PHE A 956 48.66 -30.97 -10.98
C PHE A 956 47.39 -31.17 -11.81
N ASP A 957 46.66 -32.25 -11.53
CA ASP A 957 45.39 -32.62 -12.16
C ASP A 957 44.51 -33.36 -11.14
N ASP A 958 43.24 -32.97 -11.00
CA ASP A 958 42.29 -33.64 -10.10
C ASP A 958 41.99 -35.09 -10.53
N ALA A 959 42.18 -35.42 -11.81
CA ALA A 959 42.02 -36.78 -12.33
C ALA A 959 43.17 -37.71 -11.90
N ALA A 960 44.28 -37.17 -11.38
CA ALA A 960 45.38 -37.99 -10.89
C ALA A 960 45.01 -38.68 -9.57
N THR A 961 45.32 -39.96 -9.45
CA THR A 961 45.00 -40.75 -8.25
C THR A 961 46.09 -40.66 -7.17
N ALA A 962 47.33 -40.35 -7.55
CA ALA A 962 48.48 -40.32 -6.66
C ALA A 962 48.77 -38.90 -6.10
N PRO A 963 49.01 -38.74 -4.78
CA PRO A 963 49.47 -37.49 -4.19
C PRO A 963 50.96 -37.23 -4.50
N PRO A 964 51.50 -36.02 -4.22
CA PRO A 964 52.93 -35.74 -4.35
C PRO A 964 53.79 -36.69 -3.50
N ALA A 965 54.76 -37.39 -4.12
CA ALA A 965 55.65 -38.34 -3.46
C ALA A 965 57.13 -37.99 -3.71
N CYS A 966 57.96 -38.02 -2.68
CA CYS A 966 59.36 -37.56 -2.75
C CYS A 966 60.26 -38.61 -3.44
N PRO A 967 61.27 -38.20 -4.25
CA PRO A 967 61.66 -36.82 -4.55
C PRO A 967 60.76 -36.15 -5.60
N LEU A 968 60.49 -34.85 -5.45
CA LEU A 968 59.50 -34.09 -6.25
C LEU A 968 60.05 -33.57 -7.59
N VAL A 969 61.04 -34.26 -8.15
CA VAL A 969 61.73 -33.88 -9.39
C VAL A 969 61.46 -34.94 -10.46
N GLY A 970 60.77 -34.55 -11.54
CA GLY A 970 60.48 -35.49 -12.64
C GLY A 970 59.33 -35.12 -13.57
N GLY A 971 58.58 -34.04 -13.30
CA GLY A 971 57.48 -33.59 -14.16
C GLY A 971 56.23 -34.48 -14.11
N SER A 972 56.14 -35.39 -13.13
CA SER A 972 54.97 -36.25 -12.93
C SER A 972 53.70 -35.45 -12.66
N THR A 973 52.56 -35.94 -13.14
CA THR A 973 51.24 -35.39 -12.80
C THR A 973 50.72 -36.01 -11.51
N VAL A 974 50.37 -35.19 -10.53
CA VAL A 974 49.93 -35.60 -9.19
C VAL A 974 48.65 -34.87 -8.79
N ARG A 975 47.93 -35.38 -7.79
CA ARG A 975 46.72 -34.73 -7.27
C ARG A 975 47.09 -33.53 -6.39
N PRO A 976 46.43 -32.36 -6.54
CA PRO A 976 46.62 -31.22 -5.65
C PRO A 976 46.05 -31.47 -4.24
N VAL A 977 46.43 -30.62 -3.28
CA VAL A 977 45.95 -30.69 -1.88
C VAL A 977 44.46 -30.34 -1.79
N ASN A 978 44.05 -29.23 -2.39
CA ASN A 978 42.64 -28.90 -2.62
C ASN A 978 42.28 -29.18 -4.08
N SER A 979 41.02 -29.55 -4.30
CA SER A 979 40.49 -29.81 -5.64
C SER A 979 40.57 -28.55 -6.50
N LEU A 980 41.11 -28.67 -7.72
CA LEU A 980 41.01 -27.61 -8.73
C LEU A 980 39.56 -27.38 -9.17
N GLY A 981 38.66 -28.34 -8.90
CA GLY A 981 37.21 -28.22 -9.00
C GLY A 981 36.62 -26.98 -8.32
N GLU A 982 37.26 -26.48 -7.26
CA GLU A 982 36.85 -25.27 -6.53
C GLU A 982 36.98 -23.98 -7.37
N LEU A 983 37.78 -24.03 -8.43
CA LEU A 983 38.09 -22.90 -9.31
C LEU A 983 37.30 -22.92 -10.63
N LEU A 984 36.43 -23.92 -10.84
CA LEU A 984 35.63 -24.10 -12.06
C LEU A 984 34.36 -23.23 -12.06
N ASN A 985 33.61 -23.28 -13.17
CA ASN A 985 32.28 -22.70 -13.36
C ASN A 985 32.22 -21.16 -13.44
N ASP A 986 33.34 -20.46 -13.31
CA ASP A 986 33.48 -19.03 -13.56
C ASP A 986 34.04 -18.76 -14.99
N PRO A 987 33.85 -17.56 -15.55
CA PRO A 987 34.55 -17.16 -16.78
C PRO A 987 36.07 -17.27 -16.64
N ALA A 988 36.73 -17.75 -17.70
CA ALA A 988 38.19 -17.88 -17.73
C ALA A 988 38.91 -16.51 -17.73
N THR A 989 38.24 -15.43 -18.13
CA THR A 989 38.81 -14.08 -18.27
C THR A 989 39.32 -13.50 -16.95
N GLY A 990 40.55 -13.00 -16.97
CA GLY A 990 41.19 -12.27 -15.88
C GLY A 990 42.52 -12.89 -15.46
N ASN A 991 42.99 -12.50 -14.27
CA ASN A 991 44.31 -12.88 -13.78
C ASN A 991 44.25 -14.17 -12.98
N TRP A 992 44.91 -15.21 -13.48
CA TRP A 992 45.17 -16.43 -12.73
C TRP A 992 46.50 -16.30 -11.99
N THR A 993 46.43 -16.30 -10.66
CA THR A 993 47.58 -15.98 -9.81
C THR A 993 48.08 -17.22 -9.10
N LEU A 994 49.31 -17.65 -9.40
CA LEU A 994 50.04 -18.61 -8.61
C LEU A 994 50.73 -17.88 -7.46
N THR A 995 50.46 -18.28 -6.22
CA THR A 995 51.08 -17.71 -5.02
C THR A 995 51.93 -18.77 -4.35
N ILE A 996 53.16 -18.43 -4.02
CA ILE A 996 54.08 -19.28 -3.25
C ILE A 996 54.43 -18.52 -1.97
N ILE A 997 54.22 -19.16 -0.84
CA ILE A 997 54.57 -18.64 0.48
C ILE A 997 55.69 -19.50 1.03
N ASP A 998 56.86 -18.89 1.27
CA ASP A 998 57.93 -19.48 2.03
C ASP A 998 57.76 -19.15 3.52
N ASN A 999 57.49 -20.21 4.29
CA ASN A 999 57.16 -20.08 5.71
C ASN A 999 58.39 -20.11 6.62
N LYS A 1000 59.61 -20.13 6.08
CA LYS A 1000 60.83 -20.12 6.89
C LYS A 1000 61.81 -19.03 6.43
N PRO A 1001 62.29 -18.18 7.35
CA PRO A 1001 63.35 -17.21 7.03
C PRO A 1001 64.72 -17.90 6.85
N GLY A 1002 65.57 -17.33 5.99
CA GLY A 1002 67.01 -17.62 5.95
C GLY A 1002 67.50 -18.39 4.73
N ASN A 1003 66.60 -18.94 3.92
CA ASN A 1003 66.87 -19.54 2.62
C ASN A 1003 65.82 -19.06 1.61
N GLY A 1004 66.20 -18.97 0.34
CA GLY A 1004 65.32 -18.50 -0.73
C GLY A 1004 65.45 -19.39 -1.94
N GLY A 1005 64.70 -19.06 -2.99
CA GLY A 1005 64.63 -19.87 -4.20
C GLY A 1005 64.14 -19.09 -5.40
N THR A 1006 63.67 -19.79 -6.41
CA THR A 1006 63.20 -19.18 -7.65
C THR A 1006 62.10 -20.02 -8.27
N LEU A 1007 60.95 -19.42 -8.54
CA LEU A 1007 59.96 -19.99 -9.45
C LEU A 1007 60.51 -19.85 -10.86
N THR A 1008 60.84 -20.96 -11.51
CA THR A 1008 61.50 -20.99 -12.82
C THR A 1008 60.53 -21.16 -13.99
N GLY A 1009 59.36 -21.77 -13.76
CA GLY A 1009 58.37 -21.98 -14.81
C GLY A 1009 57.08 -22.58 -14.26
N TRP A 1010 55.96 -22.31 -14.94
CA TRP A 1010 54.71 -23.04 -14.82
C TRP A 1010 53.81 -22.68 -16.00
N ALA A 1011 52.82 -23.53 -16.28
CA ALA A 1011 51.79 -23.27 -17.26
C ALA A 1011 50.41 -23.65 -16.71
N LEU A 1012 49.39 -22.94 -17.16
CA LEU A 1012 47.99 -23.20 -16.88
C LEU A 1012 47.37 -23.87 -18.11
N GLU A 1013 46.98 -25.12 -18.00
CA GLU A 1013 46.11 -25.77 -18.99
C GLU A 1013 44.65 -25.54 -18.56
N LEU A 1014 43.96 -24.72 -19.34
CA LEU A 1014 42.60 -24.27 -19.06
C LEU A 1014 41.66 -24.83 -20.12
N CYS A 1015 40.68 -25.62 -19.70
CA CYS A 1015 39.61 -26.09 -20.57
C CYS A 1015 38.38 -25.20 -20.40
N THR A 1016 37.88 -24.67 -21.52
CA THR A 1016 36.67 -23.85 -21.56
C THR A 1016 35.57 -24.55 -22.37
N LEU A 1017 34.32 -24.31 -21.98
CA LEU A 1017 33.16 -24.89 -22.66
C LEU A 1017 32.48 -23.86 -23.58
N ASP A 1018 32.30 -24.22 -24.84
CA ASP A 1018 31.52 -23.45 -25.81
C ASP A 1018 30.03 -23.78 -25.62
N GLU A 1019 29.34 -22.92 -24.87
CA GLU A 1019 27.90 -23.04 -24.59
C GLU A 1019 27.15 -21.76 -24.94
N VAL A 1020 25.88 -21.88 -25.32
CA VAL A 1020 24.99 -20.72 -25.44
C VAL A 1020 24.65 -20.17 -24.04
N PRO A 1021 24.30 -18.88 -23.89
CA PRO A 1021 23.98 -18.32 -22.58
C PRO A 1021 22.70 -18.91 -21.95
N ALA A 1022 22.51 -18.67 -20.66
CA ALA A 1022 21.28 -19.05 -19.96
C ALA A 1022 20.09 -18.16 -20.35
N ALA A 1023 18.90 -18.74 -20.49
CA ALA A 1023 17.72 -17.96 -20.85
C ALA A 1023 17.35 -16.93 -19.74
N PRO A 1024 17.04 -15.67 -20.09
CA PRO A 1024 16.50 -14.71 -19.14
C PRO A 1024 15.12 -15.14 -18.62
N GLN A 1025 14.74 -14.71 -17.43
CA GLN A 1025 13.50 -15.12 -16.78
C GLN A 1025 12.62 -13.93 -16.38
N SER A 1026 11.34 -14.19 -16.10
CA SER A 1026 10.39 -13.24 -15.53
C SER A 1026 10.25 -11.92 -16.31
N LEU A 1027 10.29 -12.00 -17.64
CA LEU A 1027 10.07 -10.82 -18.48
C LEU A 1027 8.67 -10.26 -18.21
N THR A 1028 8.63 -8.98 -17.85
CA THR A 1028 7.41 -8.24 -17.57
C THR A 1028 7.41 -6.97 -18.41
N ALA A 1029 6.42 -6.83 -19.29
CA ALA A 1029 6.12 -5.58 -19.96
C ALA A 1029 5.15 -4.78 -19.09
N LEU A 1030 5.57 -3.60 -18.64
CA LEU A 1030 4.75 -2.70 -17.83
C LEU A 1030 3.73 -1.94 -18.70
N ALA A 1031 2.67 -1.43 -18.06
CA ALA A 1031 1.65 -0.66 -18.76
C ALA A 1031 2.30 0.55 -19.51
N PRO A 1032 1.91 0.80 -20.77
CA PRO A 1032 2.54 1.82 -21.60
C PRO A 1032 2.28 3.24 -21.09
N VAL A 1033 3.31 4.07 -21.08
CA VAL A 1033 3.18 5.53 -20.88
C VAL A 1033 3.12 6.18 -22.25
N VAL A 1034 2.00 6.82 -22.60
CA VAL A 1034 1.79 7.43 -23.92
C VAL A 1034 2.06 8.94 -23.86
N ALA A 1035 2.96 9.42 -24.71
CA ALA A 1035 3.28 10.85 -24.84
C ALA A 1035 3.35 11.23 -26.33
N GLY A 1036 2.35 11.97 -26.81
CA GLY A 1036 2.29 12.44 -28.20
C GLY A 1036 2.14 11.30 -29.22
N ASN A 1037 3.12 11.15 -30.12
CA ASN A 1037 3.18 10.10 -31.14
C ASN A 1037 4.14 8.94 -30.76
N VAL A 1038 4.43 8.79 -29.46
CA VAL A 1038 5.25 7.70 -28.93
C VAL A 1038 4.56 7.12 -27.70
N ALA A 1039 4.59 5.80 -27.52
CA ALA A 1039 4.39 5.19 -26.21
C ALA A 1039 5.63 4.44 -25.79
N ASP A 1040 6.01 4.64 -24.54
CA ASP A 1040 7.11 3.98 -23.88
C ASP A 1040 6.55 2.75 -23.16
N ILE A 1041 7.02 1.56 -23.56
CA ILE A 1041 6.77 0.30 -22.85
C ILE A 1041 8.05 -0.11 -22.14
N ASP A 1042 8.03 -0.03 -20.81
CA ASP A 1042 9.14 -0.49 -19.99
C ASP A 1042 9.10 -2.01 -19.82
N LEU A 1043 10.25 -2.64 -20.08
CA LEU A 1043 10.46 -4.08 -19.98
C LEU A 1043 11.47 -4.35 -18.88
N LEU A 1044 11.13 -5.28 -17.99
CA LEU A 1044 11.99 -5.74 -16.90
C LEU A 1044 12.15 -7.26 -17.01
N TRP A 1045 13.37 -7.77 -16.86
CA TRP A 1045 13.60 -9.21 -16.76
C TRP A 1045 14.75 -9.49 -15.81
N LEU A 1046 14.90 -10.78 -15.48
CA LEU A 1046 15.97 -11.28 -14.64
C LEU A 1046 17.07 -11.87 -15.52
N ASP A 1047 18.27 -11.33 -15.37
CA ASP A 1047 19.47 -11.94 -15.94
C ASP A 1047 19.87 -13.19 -15.15
N ARG A 1048 20.16 -14.24 -15.91
CA ARG A 1048 20.59 -15.56 -15.45
C ARG A 1048 21.86 -16.01 -16.16
N SER A 1049 22.33 -15.25 -17.14
CA SER A 1049 23.56 -15.53 -17.87
C SER A 1049 24.75 -14.91 -17.15
N THR A 1050 25.92 -15.51 -17.36
CA THR A 1050 27.22 -15.00 -16.88
C THR A 1050 28.28 -14.98 -17.99
N ASN A 1051 27.88 -15.42 -19.18
CA ASN A 1051 28.71 -15.64 -20.37
C ASN A 1051 28.06 -15.05 -21.63
N GLU A 1052 27.04 -14.20 -21.45
CA GLU A 1052 26.41 -13.46 -22.52
C GLU A 1052 27.28 -12.27 -22.92
N THR A 1053 27.36 -12.03 -24.22
CA THR A 1053 27.92 -10.79 -24.77
C THR A 1053 26.83 -9.72 -24.96
N GLY A 1054 25.57 -10.12 -24.83
CA GLY A 1054 24.41 -9.25 -24.95
C GLY A 1054 23.08 -10.00 -24.91
N PHE A 1055 21.99 -9.24 -25.09
CA PHE A 1055 20.63 -9.77 -25.21
C PHE A 1055 20.03 -9.39 -26.55
N GLU A 1056 19.25 -10.30 -27.14
CA GLU A 1056 18.35 -10.00 -28.24
C GLU A 1056 16.94 -9.88 -27.72
N LEU A 1057 16.39 -8.67 -27.81
CA LEU A 1057 15.01 -8.39 -27.49
C LEU A 1057 14.17 -8.46 -28.77
N GLU A 1058 13.14 -9.28 -28.75
CA GLU A 1058 12.19 -9.39 -29.84
C GLU A 1058 10.82 -8.89 -29.42
N ARG A 1059 10.14 -8.29 -30.40
CA ARG A 1059 8.78 -7.80 -30.29
C ARG A 1059 7.95 -8.38 -31.41
N SER A 1060 6.81 -8.93 -31.06
CA SER A 1060 5.76 -9.30 -31.98
C SER A 1060 4.63 -8.27 -31.93
N ARG A 1061 4.04 -8.02 -33.10
CA ARG A 1061 2.82 -7.23 -33.26
C ARG A 1061 1.56 -8.06 -33.53
N VAL A 1062 1.72 -9.40 -33.58
CA VAL A 1062 0.69 -10.37 -33.96
C VAL A 1062 0.57 -11.44 -32.86
N GLY A 1063 0.45 -11.00 -31.61
CA GLY A 1063 0.39 -11.88 -30.44
C GLY A 1063 1.67 -12.71 -30.25
N SER A 1064 1.52 -13.97 -29.85
CA SER A 1064 2.63 -14.93 -29.66
C SER A 1064 3.27 -15.44 -30.97
N THR A 1065 3.00 -14.81 -32.12
CA THR A 1065 3.52 -15.22 -33.43
C THR A 1065 4.07 -14.02 -34.19
N GLY A 1066 5.12 -14.19 -35.00
CA GLY A 1066 5.66 -13.09 -35.82
C GLY A 1066 6.60 -12.12 -35.06
N PHE A 1067 7.40 -12.64 -34.13
CA PHE A 1067 8.42 -11.87 -33.43
C PHE A 1067 9.52 -11.37 -34.36
N VAL A 1068 9.89 -10.10 -34.19
CA VAL A 1068 11.00 -9.44 -34.90
C VAL A 1068 11.95 -8.85 -33.87
N LYS A 1069 13.26 -9.02 -34.06
CA LYS A 1069 14.28 -8.40 -33.20
C LYS A 1069 14.21 -6.88 -33.28
N ILE A 1070 14.08 -6.22 -32.12
CA ILE A 1070 13.97 -4.76 -32.00
C ILE A 1070 15.20 -4.12 -31.34
N ALA A 1071 15.95 -4.87 -30.55
CA ALA A 1071 17.18 -4.38 -29.95
C ALA A 1071 18.20 -5.50 -29.76
N THR A 1072 19.48 -5.12 -29.80
CA THR A 1072 20.59 -5.91 -29.26
C THR A 1072 21.19 -5.09 -28.14
N LEU A 1073 21.17 -5.63 -26.93
CA LEU A 1073 21.53 -4.95 -25.71
C LEU A 1073 22.88 -5.48 -25.20
N PRO A 1074 23.70 -4.67 -24.52
CA PRO A 1074 24.93 -5.14 -23.90
C PRO A 1074 24.68 -6.23 -22.84
N ALA A 1075 25.73 -6.98 -22.50
CA ALA A 1075 25.71 -7.93 -21.37
C ALA A 1075 25.23 -7.27 -20.06
N ASN A 1076 24.67 -8.06 -19.15
CA ASN A 1076 24.06 -7.61 -17.88
C ASN A 1076 22.87 -6.63 -17.98
N THR A 1077 22.29 -6.40 -19.16
CA THR A 1077 21.09 -5.56 -19.29
C THR A 1077 19.87 -6.31 -18.74
N VAL A 1078 19.13 -5.68 -17.82
CA VAL A 1078 17.90 -6.22 -17.20
C VAL A 1078 16.65 -5.36 -17.42
N PHE A 1079 16.82 -4.27 -18.17
CA PHE A 1079 15.78 -3.27 -18.41
C PHE A 1079 15.88 -2.71 -19.83
N TYR A 1080 14.73 -2.47 -20.46
CA TYR A 1080 14.65 -1.77 -21.73
C TYR A 1080 13.32 -1.05 -21.90
N THR A 1081 13.34 0.20 -22.35
CA THR A 1081 12.14 0.93 -22.76
C THR A 1081 11.98 0.83 -24.27
N ASP A 1082 10.94 0.14 -24.73
CA ASP A 1082 10.56 0.14 -26.14
C ASP A 1082 9.68 1.36 -26.46
N LYS A 1083 10.18 2.21 -27.37
CA LYS A 1083 9.46 3.38 -27.87
C LYS A 1083 8.72 2.99 -29.13
N VAL A 1084 7.40 2.83 -29.04
CA VAL A 1084 6.58 2.46 -30.19
C VAL A 1084 5.78 3.64 -30.68
N THR A 1085 5.61 3.75 -31.99
CA THR A 1085 5.03 4.94 -32.65
C THR A 1085 3.71 4.64 -33.37
N THR A 1086 3.12 3.49 -33.06
CA THR A 1086 1.99 2.91 -33.78
C THR A 1086 1.15 2.09 -32.82
N ASN A 1087 -0.14 1.98 -33.09
CA ASN A 1087 -1.05 1.12 -32.34
C ASN A 1087 -0.88 -0.37 -32.65
N GLY A 1088 -1.27 -1.20 -31.71
CA GLY A 1088 -1.24 -2.65 -31.81
C GLY A 1088 -0.98 -3.32 -30.47
N GLN A 1089 -1.12 -4.65 -30.45
CA GLN A 1089 -0.58 -5.47 -29.38
C GLN A 1089 0.92 -5.60 -29.59
N PHE A 1090 1.69 -5.52 -28.52
CA PHE A 1090 3.14 -5.64 -28.50
C PHE A 1090 3.51 -6.71 -27.49
N CYS A 1091 3.86 -7.89 -28.00
CA CYS A 1091 4.35 -9.00 -27.19
C CYS A 1091 5.86 -9.03 -27.25
N TYR A 1092 6.51 -9.21 -26.11
CA TYR A 1092 7.95 -9.19 -25.97
C TYR A 1092 8.46 -10.54 -25.50
N ARG A 1093 9.66 -10.90 -25.96
CA ARG A 1093 10.46 -11.99 -25.44
C ARG A 1093 11.92 -11.60 -25.57
N VAL A 1094 12.75 -12.04 -24.63
CA VAL A 1094 14.18 -11.72 -24.61
C VAL A 1094 14.99 -13.00 -24.52
N ARG A 1095 16.14 -13.06 -25.19
CA ARG A 1095 17.12 -14.15 -25.07
C ARG A 1095 18.53 -13.58 -24.94
N ALA A 1096 19.41 -14.31 -24.28
CA ALA A 1096 20.82 -13.95 -24.16
C ALA A 1096 21.62 -14.54 -25.33
N VAL A 1097 22.69 -13.86 -25.76
CA VAL A 1097 23.52 -14.26 -26.91
C VAL A 1097 25.01 -14.15 -26.63
N ASN A 1098 25.79 -15.07 -27.19
CA ASN A 1098 27.25 -15.02 -27.24
C ASN A 1098 27.77 -15.56 -28.59
N ALA A 1099 29.09 -15.72 -28.71
CA ALA A 1099 29.73 -16.22 -29.94
C ALA A 1099 29.34 -17.67 -30.31
N THR A 1100 28.94 -18.48 -29.32
CA THR A 1100 28.50 -19.87 -29.53
C THR A 1100 27.07 -19.94 -30.08
N GLY A 1101 26.20 -19.01 -29.67
CA GLY A 1101 24.82 -18.95 -30.13
C GLY A 1101 23.88 -18.25 -29.14
N ALA A 1102 22.58 -18.49 -29.32
CA ALA A 1102 21.53 -17.86 -28.54
C ALA A 1102 20.87 -18.82 -27.54
N SER A 1103 20.49 -18.30 -26.37
CA SER A 1103 19.69 -19.03 -25.39
C SER A 1103 18.27 -19.31 -25.91
N ALA A 1104 17.51 -20.15 -25.19
CA ALA A 1104 16.05 -20.11 -25.29
C ALA A 1104 15.51 -18.72 -24.91
N TYR A 1105 14.30 -18.38 -25.35
CA TYR A 1105 13.65 -17.12 -24.97
C TYR A 1105 13.07 -17.19 -23.55
N SER A 1106 12.90 -16.03 -22.92
CA SER A 1106 12.10 -15.83 -21.72
C SER A 1106 10.62 -16.18 -21.93
N ASN A 1107 9.80 -16.10 -20.87
CA ASN A 1107 8.35 -16.01 -21.04
C ASN A 1107 7.98 -14.81 -21.94
N GLU A 1108 6.84 -14.91 -22.60
CA GLU A 1108 6.27 -13.81 -23.36
C GLU A 1108 5.50 -12.87 -22.42
N SER A 1109 5.59 -11.56 -22.68
CA SER A 1109 4.82 -10.54 -21.95
C SER A 1109 4.27 -9.51 -22.93
N CYS A 1110 2.97 -9.22 -22.87
CA CYS A 1110 2.29 -8.42 -23.89
C CYS A 1110 1.64 -7.16 -23.30
N GLN A 1111 1.69 -6.08 -24.07
CA GLN A 1111 1.00 -4.82 -23.80
C GLN A 1111 0.29 -4.35 -25.06
N THR A 1112 -0.92 -3.80 -24.92
CA THR A 1112 -1.69 -3.29 -26.07
C THR A 1112 -1.70 -1.77 -26.05
N ILE A 1113 -1.29 -1.15 -27.16
CA ILE A 1113 -1.35 0.30 -27.32
C ILE A 1113 -2.35 0.67 -28.39
N SER A 1114 -3.23 1.61 -28.04
CA SER A 1114 -4.37 1.98 -28.87
C SER A 1114 -4.40 3.47 -29.24
N VAL A 1115 -3.34 4.25 -28.95
CA VAL A 1115 -3.37 5.73 -28.98
C VAL A 1115 -2.24 6.48 -29.72
N ILE A 1116 -1.32 5.82 -30.42
CA ILE A 1116 -0.22 6.45 -31.14
C ILE A 1116 -0.47 6.63 -32.65
N THR A 1117 -0.68 7.87 -33.10
CA THR A 1117 -0.33 8.33 -34.46
C THR A 1117 0.04 9.82 -34.46
N ALA A 1118 0.95 10.23 -35.37
CA ALA A 1118 1.22 11.66 -35.68
C ALA A 1118 -0.02 12.38 -36.27
N ALA A 1119 -0.99 11.62 -36.77
CA ALA A 1119 -2.30 12.13 -37.15
C ALA A 1119 -3.23 12.37 -35.97
N VAL A 1120 -2.97 11.91 -34.73
CA VAL A 1120 -3.89 12.17 -33.60
C VAL A 1120 -3.87 13.64 -33.17
N ALA A 1121 -2.76 14.34 -33.38
CA ALA A 1121 -2.71 15.79 -33.12
C ALA A 1121 -3.50 16.59 -34.17
N ALA A 1122 -3.55 16.16 -35.44
CA ALA A 1122 -4.22 16.88 -36.54
C ALA A 1122 -5.63 16.35 -36.89
N ALA A 1123 -5.88 15.05 -36.78
CA ALA A 1123 -7.15 14.39 -37.11
C ALA A 1123 -8.15 14.35 -35.95
N ARG A 1124 -7.76 14.64 -34.69
CA ARG A 1124 -8.73 14.92 -33.61
C ARG A 1124 -9.22 16.36 -33.59
N GLN A 1125 -8.58 17.27 -34.30
CA GLN A 1125 -9.09 18.64 -34.41
C GLN A 1125 -10.45 18.63 -35.13
N GLY A 1126 -11.47 19.09 -34.43
CA GLY A 1126 -12.81 19.28 -34.98
C GLY A 1126 -13.68 18.02 -35.09
N ILE A 1127 -13.27 16.86 -34.58
CA ILE A 1127 -14.12 15.66 -34.56
C ILE A 1127 -14.83 15.53 -33.21
N GLU A 1128 -16.15 15.48 -33.24
CA GLU A 1128 -17.04 15.34 -32.10
C GLU A 1128 -17.97 14.16 -32.34
N VAL A 1129 -18.19 13.32 -31.33
CA VAL A 1129 -19.18 12.25 -31.40
C VAL A 1129 -20.00 12.27 -30.14
N GLY A 1130 -21.28 12.60 -30.27
CA GLY A 1130 -22.19 12.83 -29.16
C GLY A 1130 -23.64 12.56 -29.57
N PRO A 1131 -24.55 12.24 -28.65
CA PRO A 1131 -24.26 12.01 -27.24
C PRO A 1131 -23.39 10.76 -27.06
N ASN A 1132 -22.43 10.83 -26.15
CA ASN A 1132 -21.51 9.75 -25.86
C ASN A 1132 -21.04 9.87 -24.40
N PRO A 1133 -21.70 9.20 -23.44
CA PRO A 1133 -22.55 8.02 -23.63
C PRO A 1133 -23.90 8.31 -24.33
N SER A 1134 -24.47 7.33 -25.03
CA SER A 1134 -25.80 7.40 -25.67
C SER A 1134 -26.55 6.07 -25.53
N ALA A 1135 -27.88 6.09 -25.58
CA ALA A 1135 -28.72 4.88 -25.60
C ALA A 1135 -28.54 4.00 -26.86
N GLY A 1136 -27.71 4.44 -27.81
CA GLY A 1136 -27.46 3.73 -29.05
C GLY A 1136 -27.29 4.65 -30.23
N ARG A 1137 -27.90 5.83 -30.25
CA ARG A 1137 -27.75 6.81 -31.33
C ARG A 1137 -26.70 7.88 -31.00
N PHE A 1138 -25.59 7.82 -31.71
CA PHE A 1138 -24.48 8.76 -31.60
C PHE A 1138 -24.46 9.63 -32.86
N GLU A 1139 -24.50 10.94 -32.74
CA GLU A 1139 -24.14 11.83 -33.85
C GLU A 1139 -22.64 12.01 -33.92
N VAL A 1140 -22.11 11.87 -35.12
CA VAL A 1140 -20.70 12.00 -35.44
C VAL A 1140 -20.53 13.23 -36.30
N ARG A 1141 -19.89 14.26 -35.75
CA ARG A 1141 -19.56 15.52 -36.41
C ARG A 1141 -18.06 15.61 -36.67
N ILE A 1142 -17.68 15.98 -37.88
CA ILE A 1142 -16.29 16.07 -38.35
C ILE A 1142 -16.14 17.46 -38.98
N ALA A 1143 -15.76 18.45 -38.18
CA ALA A 1143 -15.59 19.86 -38.51
C ALA A 1143 -14.11 20.21 -38.70
N ASN A 1144 -13.53 19.72 -39.79
CA ASN A 1144 -12.15 19.98 -40.22
C ASN A 1144 -12.04 20.21 -41.74
N ASP A 1145 -10.87 20.55 -42.22
CA ASP A 1145 -10.56 20.97 -43.59
C ASP A 1145 -10.40 19.80 -44.60
N GLN A 1146 -10.43 18.55 -44.12
CA GLN A 1146 -10.32 17.31 -44.91
C GLN A 1146 -11.57 17.03 -45.80
N ARG A 1147 -11.38 16.55 -47.04
CA ARG A 1147 -12.44 16.22 -48.02
C ARG A 1147 -12.21 14.88 -48.71
N GLY A 1148 -13.28 14.19 -49.09
CA GLY A 1148 -13.23 12.89 -49.74
C GLY A 1148 -13.91 11.78 -48.92
N PRO A 1149 -13.69 10.50 -49.26
CA PRO A 1149 -14.36 9.38 -48.61
C PRO A 1149 -13.99 9.25 -47.13
N VAL A 1150 -14.96 8.92 -46.29
CA VAL A 1150 -14.84 8.78 -44.82
C VAL A 1150 -15.55 7.50 -44.38
N THR A 1151 -14.91 6.64 -43.59
CA THR A 1151 -15.51 5.40 -43.09
C THR A 1151 -15.59 5.37 -41.57
N LEU A 1152 -16.74 4.99 -41.03
CA LEU A 1152 -17.05 4.84 -39.61
C LEU A 1152 -17.14 3.35 -39.27
N ARG A 1153 -16.43 2.89 -38.25
CA ARG A 1153 -16.40 1.50 -37.79
C ARG A 1153 -16.50 1.43 -36.28
N VAL A 1154 -17.27 0.51 -35.72
CA VAL A 1154 -17.48 0.37 -34.27
C VAL A 1154 -17.08 -1.03 -33.83
N THR A 1155 -16.26 -1.13 -32.79
CA THR A 1155 -15.86 -2.39 -32.15
C THR A 1155 -16.28 -2.41 -30.68
N ASP A 1156 -16.44 -3.56 -30.04
CA ASP A 1156 -16.71 -3.69 -28.60
C ASP A 1156 -15.44 -3.63 -27.73
N ALA A 1157 -15.60 -3.78 -26.41
CA ALA A 1157 -14.56 -3.62 -25.40
C ALA A 1157 -13.40 -4.64 -25.47
N VAL A 1158 -13.60 -5.80 -26.13
CA VAL A 1158 -12.57 -6.81 -26.39
C VAL A 1158 -12.04 -6.75 -27.84
N GLY A 1159 -12.50 -5.78 -28.64
CA GLY A 1159 -11.98 -5.46 -29.98
C GLY A 1159 -12.76 -6.09 -31.14
N ARG A 1160 -13.88 -6.77 -30.89
CA ARG A 1160 -14.69 -7.41 -31.94
C ARG A 1160 -15.61 -6.38 -32.62
N GLN A 1161 -15.64 -6.34 -33.95
CA GLN A 1161 -16.38 -5.33 -34.70
C GLN A 1161 -17.89 -5.59 -34.70
N VAL A 1162 -18.66 -4.54 -34.43
CA VAL A 1162 -20.12 -4.60 -34.26
C VAL A 1162 -20.91 -3.68 -35.20
N LEU A 1163 -20.30 -2.67 -35.83
CA LEU A 1163 -20.94 -1.85 -36.88
C LEU A 1163 -19.90 -1.24 -37.85
N ALA A 1164 -20.25 -0.99 -39.12
CA ALA A 1164 -19.40 -0.27 -40.08
C ALA A 1164 -20.22 0.43 -41.18
N ARG A 1165 -19.82 1.64 -41.59
CA ARG A 1165 -20.53 2.49 -42.57
C ARG A 1165 -19.59 3.49 -43.27
N SER A 1166 -19.67 3.61 -44.59
CA SER A 1166 -18.86 4.56 -45.39
C SER A 1166 -19.68 5.74 -45.93
N LEU A 1167 -19.05 6.90 -46.02
CA LEU A 1167 -19.60 8.22 -46.33
C LEU A 1167 -18.61 9.02 -47.20
N SER A 1168 -19.01 10.20 -47.71
CA SER A 1168 -18.11 11.10 -48.44
C SER A 1168 -18.31 12.55 -48.00
N LYS A 1169 -17.21 13.23 -47.65
CA LYS A 1169 -17.19 14.60 -47.13
C LYS A 1169 -16.76 15.58 -48.21
N THR A 1170 -17.71 16.33 -48.77
CA THR A 1170 -17.43 17.37 -49.78
C THR A 1170 -17.48 18.80 -49.22
N THR A 1171 -17.94 18.98 -47.98
CA THR A 1171 -18.11 20.28 -47.27
C THR A 1171 -17.30 20.36 -45.96
N PRO A 1172 -17.11 21.56 -45.35
CA PRO A 1172 -16.28 21.77 -44.16
C PRO A 1172 -16.66 20.97 -42.91
N THR A 1173 -17.95 20.76 -42.70
CA THR A 1173 -18.46 19.95 -41.60
C THR A 1173 -19.29 18.80 -42.15
N LEU A 1174 -18.99 17.58 -41.72
CA LEU A 1174 -19.82 16.40 -41.97
C LEU A 1174 -20.46 15.97 -40.66
N GLN A 1175 -21.78 15.79 -40.62
CA GLN A 1175 -22.50 15.31 -39.45
C GLN A 1175 -23.39 14.12 -39.84
N THR A 1176 -23.39 13.05 -39.06
CA THR A 1176 -24.12 11.82 -39.37
C THR A 1176 -24.48 11.07 -38.10
N THR A 1177 -25.58 10.33 -38.10
CA THR A 1177 -25.96 9.50 -36.96
C THR A 1177 -25.49 8.06 -37.12
N LEU A 1178 -25.11 7.46 -36.00
CA LEU A 1178 -24.58 6.13 -35.84
C LEU A 1178 -25.45 5.42 -34.79
N ASP A 1179 -26.21 4.43 -35.23
CA ASP A 1179 -27.24 3.78 -34.41
C ASP A 1179 -26.77 2.38 -34.01
N LEU A 1180 -26.66 2.18 -32.71
CA LEU A 1180 -26.15 1.01 -32.03
C LEU A 1180 -27.19 0.49 -31.03
N SER A 1181 -28.40 1.05 -31.03
CA SER A 1181 -29.50 0.80 -30.07
C SER A 1181 -29.87 -0.68 -29.89
N ASP A 1182 -29.56 -1.54 -30.87
CA ASP A 1182 -29.83 -2.99 -30.80
C ASP A 1182 -28.70 -3.81 -30.14
N LEU A 1183 -27.52 -3.23 -29.95
CA LEU A 1183 -26.38 -3.89 -29.32
C LEU A 1183 -26.54 -3.96 -27.78
N ARG A 1184 -25.65 -4.62 -27.04
CA ARG A 1184 -25.75 -4.64 -25.56
C ARG A 1184 -25.18 -3.35 -24.97
N THR A 1185 -25.60 -3.01 -23.76
CA THR A 1185 -25.07 -1.87 -23.01
C THR A 1185 -23.61 -2.16 -22.65
N GLY A 1186 -22.71 -1.22 -22.93
CA GLY A 1186 -21.28 -1.48 -22.86
C GLY A 1186 -20.42 -0.49 -23.63
N ILE A 1187 -19.11 -0.69 -23.53
CA ILE A 1187 -18.11 0.14 -24.19
C ILE A 1187 -17.88 -0.38 -25.60
N TYR A 1188 -17.99 0.53 -26.56
CA TYR A 1188 -17.60 0.35 -27.93
C TYR A 1188 -16.52 1.39 -28.31
N HIS A 1189 -15.79 1.17 -29.39
CA HIS A 1189 -14.81 2.10 -29.93
C HIS A 1189 -15.19 2.41 -31.38
N LEU A 1190 -15.47 3.68 -31.69
CA LEU A 1190 -15.70 4.17 -33.05
C LEU A 1190 -14.38 4.61 -33.68
N HIS A 1191 -13.97 3.87 -34.70
CA HIS A 1191 -12.88 4.16 -35.61
C HIS A 1191 -13.43 4.98 -36.79
N LEU A 1192 -12.82 6.13 -37.06
CA LEU A 1192 -13.12 7.07 -38.15
C LEU A 1192 -11.95 7.07 -39.15
N ASP A 1193 -12.05 6.30 -40.23
CA ASP A 1193 -11.05 6.23 -41.30
C ASP A 1193 -11.27 7.41 -42.27
N LEU A 1194 -10.44 8.45 -42.17
CA LEU A 1194 -10.42 9.64 -43.05
C LEU A 1194 -9.31 9.52 -44.10
N PRO A 1195 -9.33 10.30 -45.21
CA PRO A 1195 -8.33 10.19 -46.27
C PRO A 1195 -6.87 10.35 -45.80
N SER A 1196 -6.64 11.10 -44.72
CA SER A 1196 -5.31 11.35 -44.12
C SER A 1196 -4.95 10.46 -42.92
N GLY A 1197 -5.86 9.59 -42.46
CA GLY A 1197 -5.62 8.70 -41.33
C GLY A 1197 -6.86 8.40 -40.50
N THR A 1198 -6.71 7.52 -39.51
CA THR A 1198 -7.81 7.00 -38.70
C THR A 1198 -7.81 7.58 -37.28
N SER A 1199 -8.95 8.08 -36.80
CA SER A 1199 -9.14 8.57 -35.43
C SER A 1199 -10.09 7.65 -34.65
N VAL A 1200 -9.81 7.39 -33.36
CA VAL A 1200 -10.63 6.47 -32.54
C VAL A 1200 -11.27 7.22 -31.37
N VAL A 1201 -12.59 7.15 -31.30
CA VAL A 1201 -13.45 7.79 -30.31
C VAL A 1201 -14.23 6.69 -29.60
N ARG A 1202 -13.99 6.48 -28.31
CA ARG A 1202 -14.72 5.49 -27.49
C ARG A 1202 -16.20 5.86 -27.43
N LEU A 1203 -17.13 4.99 -27.83
CA LEU A 1203 -18.58 5.14 -27.71
C LEU A 1203 -19.12 4.34 -26.53
N LEU A 1204 -19.72 4.98 -25.55
CA LEU A 1204 -20.38 4.30 -24.44
C LEU A 1204 -21.87 4.16 -24.76
N LYS A 1205 -22.31 2.92 -25.02
CA LYS A 1205 -23.72 2.63 -25.22
C LYS A 1205 -24.38 2.24 -23.89
N GLN A 1206 -25.44 2.93 -23.49
CA GLN A 1206 -26.19 2.69 -22.25
C GLN A 1206 -27.51 1.99 -22.44
#